data_AF-A0A497V7U5-F1
#
_entry.id   AF-A0A497V7U5-F1
#
_cell.length_a   1.000
_cell.length_b   1.000
_cell.length_c   1.000
_cell.angle_alpha   90.00
_cell.angle_beta   90.00
_cell.angle_gamma   90.00
#
_symmetry.space_group_name_H-M   'P 1'
#
loop_
_entity.id
_entity.type
_entity.pdbx_description
1 polymer ?
#
loop_
_entity_poly.entity_id
_entity_poly.type
_entity_poly.pdbx_seq_one_letter_code
_entity_poly.pdbx_strand_id
1 'polypeptide(L)'
;MFPFFSRSKMSEAPEVNPAPAKTQELHPLDALTGGAFSAATSGERASRIRDWLTTQPAPEQLQEVFKELSGRDKGAARAVRERLDEIRRAKGQEAIAAEWAEKAQALLAASKLNIADALAWQRDAAKAGAPLSREPLSVLKVQIADRVKVIEDLQHRVQVQREAAVLLAQRIEVLSTKSWRDAQAALELLGADVARWQEQALGLAGDASWPSVEARFPPLLDASKSQLLVVWEAFQPALAQAVAAAEDANAPLPPVPVWADELRVARGLPSEAAAAAAKAARPAKPKVAPEVRDKAVQAVREALVVLEKETAEGHGKASAGAAAALRAVLKVHGKHLDAALEQQVHAALVAAGELEGWQRWSADQVREELVAKAEALLNRPEGQALGGRKMQETLRQLREQWKQADQGGAPNHGLWKKFDEACNAAHKVVEAWLDKIRAEAAEHKAQRLALIEEVKAWAQEHAASGDWKGIHRALYQFGDRWRESGHIGEKLFAELQPLWKQAIAAAAAPFEAAQKESLARRHAMIEEATALGAAPMLRIDAVKALQQRWQGEAQSVPLDRKHEQKLWDAFRKPIDEAFNRKSADRERAVTELSARDRVVVDASKALEAANATGDAQQIRSAMQALEAALRGQAQAAQAVETAQKDESNQAPAPVESAQDAPKEGAVDTPSETSEDVATPAPVAAPKPVARPVVAVRGDDRPGMKKEAPAAPGRGARPGDRRDARPGDRDANRGLRTEGRFGDRNDRPGRFGDRAEREDRGPRLGDAAFRAQRDAMEHAQQALKKLAAQAHGEALTQLLSAWEKRDAAQVPSAQDLGGRVTPAVRSAWTQALSAAPKGDAAQALLRLEMAAEVPTPAEHIAARRMLQLQLLTRRNDPAPDQTWGADAAQVLASASDAAGARRLQNVLKALLRK
;
A
#
# COMPACT_ATOMS: atom_id res chain seq x y z
N MET A 1 32.10 35.53 -46.09
CA MET A 1 33.43 36.10 -46.44
C MET A 1 33.63 37.38 -45.64
N PHE A 2 34.82 37.60 -45.08
CA PHE A 2 35.27 38.87 -44.46
C PHE A 2 34.47 39.35 -43.19
N PRO A 3 34.94 40.36 -42.40
CA PRO A 3 35.90 40.07 -41.31
C PRO A 3 35.86 40.93 -40.00
N PHE A 4 36.71 40.55 -39.03
CA PHE A 4 37.56 41.35 -38.11
C PHE A 4 37.03 42.40 -37.07
N PHE A 5 37.65 42.28 -35.87
CA PHE A 5 38.10 43.29 -34.88
C PHE A 5 37.14 44.19 -34.04
N SER A 6 37.02 43.81 -32.75
CA SER A 6 37.38 44.56 -31.52
C SER A 6 37.13 46.08 -31.35
N ARG A 7 36.35 46.41 -30.30
CA ARG A 7 36.50 47.49 -29.26
C ARG A 7 35.22 47.49 -28.37
N SER A 8 35.15 47.99 -27.13
CA SER A 8 36.12 48.59 -26.19
C SER A 8 35.60 48.42 -24.74
N LYS A 9 36.44 48.66 -23.72
CA LYS A 9 35.94 48.93 -22.35
C LYS A 9 35.29 50.32 -22.28
N MET A 10 34.24 50.49 -21.48
CA MET A 10 34.24 51.38 -20.30
C MET A 10 33.04 51.06 -19.39
N SER A 11 33.05 51.61 -18.17
CA SER A 11 32.10 51.30 -17.10
C SER A 11 31.34 52.53 -16.64
N GLU A 12 30.05 52.37 -16.31
CA GLU A 12 29.34 53.23 -15.36
C GLU A 12 28.30 52.38 -14.59
N ALA A 13 27.75 52.88 -13.48
CA ALA A 13 27.24 52.04 -12.38
C ALA A 13 25.79 52.40 -11.94
N PRO A 14 25.31 52.15 -10.70
CA PRO A 14 24.53 50.94 -10.44
C PRO A 14 23.21 51.12 -9.63
N GLU A 15 22.13 50.44 -10.00
CA GLU A 15 20.86 50.32 -9.23
C GLU A 15 20.03 49.13 -9.77
N VAL A 16 19.21 48.36 -9.05
CA VAL A 16 18.97 48.14 -7.61
C VAL A 16 19.01 46.62 -7.36
N ASN A 17 19.61 46.15 -6.26
CA ASN A 17 19.64 44.72 -5.90
C ASN A 17 18.52 44.40 -4.87
N PRO A 18 17.64 43.41 -5.08
CA PRO A 18 16.60 43.06 -4.10
C PRO A 18 17.20 42.49 -2.80
N ALA A 19 16.43 42.59 -1.71
CA ALA A 19 16.89 42.21 -0.36
C ALA A 19 17.31 40.73 -0.26
N PRO A 20 18.36 40.40 0.53
CA PRO A 20 18.87 39.04 0.63
C PRO A 20 17.84 38.11 1.28
N ALA A 21 17.56 36.98 0.61
CA ALA A 21 16.78 35.90 1.20
C ALA A 21 17.50 35.33 2.43
N LYS A 22 16.73 34.93 3.45
CA LYS A 22 17.27 34.28 4.66
C LYS A 22 18.04 33.02 4.27
N THR A 23 19.31 32.95 4.64
CA THR A 23 20.10 31.71 4.57
C THR A 23 19.40 30.62 5.38
N GLN A 24 19.05 29.52 4.71
CA GLN A 24 18.61 28.31 5.41
C GLN A 24 19.84 27.72 6.12
N GLU A 25 19.67 27.33 7.38
CA GLU A 25 20.74 26.67 8.14
C GLU A 25 21.05 25.32 7.51
N LEU A 26 22.32 25.08 7.18
CA LEU A 26 22.78 23.82 6.61
C LEU A 26 22.60 22.70 7.63
N HIS A 27 21.93 21.63 7.21
CA HIS A 27 21.70 20.45 8.04
C HIS A 27 23.03 19.74 8.30
N PRO A 28 23.27 19.13 9.48
CA PRO A 28 24.54 18.43 9.73
C PRO A 28 24.83 17.33 8.71
N LEU A 29 23.78 16.64 8.22
CA LEU A 29 23.90 15.63 7.17
C LEU A 29 23.99 16.19 5.74
N ASP A 30 23.87 17.51 5.50
CA ASP A 30 24.09 18.10 4.17
C ASP A 30 25.54 17.96 3.71
N ALA A 31 26.51 18.01 4.63
CA ALA A 31 27.93 17.84 4.33
C ALA A 31 28.27 16.44 3.79
N LEU A 32 27.51 15.43 4.21
CA LEU A 32 27.63 14.06 3.68
C LEU A 32 26.80 13.88 2.40
N THR A 33 25.56 14.37 2.38
CA THR A 33 24.58 14.11 1.31
C THR A 33 24.60 15.13 0.16
N GLY A 34 25.61 16.00 0.08
CA GLY A 34 25.74 17.01 -0.97
C GLY A 34 24.63 18.08 -0.95
N GLY A 35 24.07 18.37 0.21
CA GLY A 35 22.97 19.34 0.36
C GLY A 35 21.56 18.75 0.19
N ALA A 36 21.32 17.48 0.50
CA ALA A 36 20.02 16.82 0.28
C ALA A 36 18.93 17.13 1.32
N PHE A 37 19.25 17.84 2.41
CA PHE A 37 18.27 18.31 3.40
C PHE A 37 17.93 19.79 3.20
N SER A 38 18.89 20.59 2.71
CA SER A 38 18.73 22.00 2.32
C SER A 38 18.41 22.24 0.83
N ALA A 39 18.11 21.21 0.03
CA ALA A 39 17.61 21.42 -1.33
C ALA A 39 16.14 21.89 -1.34
N ALA A 40 15.82 22.84 -2.21
CA ALA A 40 14.54 23.56 -2.18
C ALA A 40 13.36 22.71 -2.68
N THR A 41 13.59 21.87 -3.68
CA THR A 41 12.58 20.95 -4.23
C THR A 41 12.81 19.50 -3.80
N SER A 42 11.76 18.67 -3.83
CA SER A 42 11.90 17.22 -3.65
C SER A 42 12.73 16.56 -4.77
N GLY A 43 12.69 17.12 -5.99
CA GLY A 43 13.48 16.66 -7.13
C GLY A 43 14.99 16.78 -6.90
N GLU A 44 15.46 17.95 -6.44
CA GLU A 44 16.88 18.16 -6.08
C GLU A 44 17.32 17.27 -4.91
N ARG A 45 16.46 17.06 -3.91
CA ARG A 45 16.76 16.14 -2.80
C ARG A 45 16.90 14.70 -3.32
N ALA A 46 16.01 14.29 -4.21
CA ALA A 46 16.06 12.96 -4.84
C ALA A 46 17.21 12.78 -5.86
N SER A 47 17.77 13.85 -6.46
CA SER A 47 19.04 13.74 -7.21
C SER A 47 20.22 13.64 -6.25
N ARG A 48 20.39 14.59 -5.32
CA ARG A 48 21.52 14.63 -4.38
C ARG A 48 21.65 13.34 -3.54
N ILE A 49 20.52 12.74 -3.13
CA ILE A 49 20.53 11.41 -2.50
C ILE A 49 21.01 10.31 -3.44
N ARG A 50 20.59 10.27 -4.71
CA ARG A 50 21.11 9.27 -5.68
C ARG A 50 22.59 9.46 -5.94
N ASP A 51 23.03 10.71 -6.12
CA ASP A 51 24.43 11.06 -6.35
C ASP A 51 25.29 10.61 -5.15
N TRP A 52 24.86 10.92 -3.93
CA TRP A 52 25.47 10.42 -2.69
C TRP A 52 25.47 8.89 -2.59
N LEU A 53 24.39 8.21 -2.93
CA LEU A 53 24.32 6.73 -2.90
C LEU A 53 25.34 6.07 -3.85
N THR A 54 25.78 6.73 -4.93
CA THR A 54 26.87 6.21 -5.80
C THR A 54 28.21 6.09 -5.07
N THR A 55 28.46 6.94 -4.06
CA THR A 55 29.70 6.92 -3.24
C THR A 55 29.81 5.72 -2.30
N GLN A 56 28.79 4.85 -2.27
CA GLN A 56 28.68 3.67 -1.41
C GLN A 56 28.86 3.99 0.10
N PRO A 57 28.05 4.93 0.66
CA PRO A 57 28.15 5.34 2.05
C PRO A 57 27.90 4.19 3.04
N ALA A 58 28.43 4.35 4.25
CA ALA A 58 28.42 3.31 5.29
C ALA A 58 26.98 2.94 5.73
N PRO A 59 26.72 1.69 6.18
CA PRO A 59 25.39 1.26 6.61
C PRO A 59 24.85 2.01 7.83
N GLU A 60 25.71 2.68 8.60
CA GLU A 60 25.37 3.54 9.73
C GLU A 60 24.89 4.91 9.23
N GLN A 61 25.69 5.58 8.39
CA GLN A 61 25.33 6.83 7.71
C GLN A 61 24.01 6.70 6.91
N LEU A 62 23.81 5.56 6.23
CA LEU A 62 22.55 5.25 5.54
C LEU A 62 21.36 5.16 6.50
N GLN A 63 21.54 4.63 7.71
CA GLN A 63 20.47 4.59 8.72
C GLN A 63 20.19 5.97 9.32
N GLU A 64 21.20 6.79 9.55
CA GLU A 64 21.06 8.17 10.04
C GLU A 64 20.33 9.05 9.02
N VAL A 65 20.81 9.08 7.77
CA VAL A 65 20.14 9.78 6.68
C VAL A 65 18.72 9.25 6.47
N PHE A 66 18.49 7.93 6.54
CA PHE A 66 17.12 7.40 6.42
C PHE A 66 16.20 7.86 7.56
N LYS A 67 16.66 7.84 8.83
CA LYS A 67 15.87 8.30 9.98
C LYS A 67 15.37 9.72 9.76
N GLU A 68 16.29 10.66 9.52
CA GLU A 68 15.95 12.08 9.42
C GLU A 68 15.21 12.44 8.12
N LEU A 69 15.55 11.78 7.01
CA LEU A 69 14.89 12.03 5.72
C LEU A 69 13.49 11.42 5.66
N SER A 70 13.22 10.31 6.34
CA SER A 70 11.92 9.61 6.28
C SER A 70 10.73 10.46 6.74
N GLY A 71 10.94 11.41 7.66
CA GLY A 71 9.95 12.38 8.09
C GLY A 71 9.83 13.63 7.19
N ARG A 72 10.86 13.93 6.38
CA ARG A 72 11.03 15.18 5.63
C ARG A 72 10.79 15.05 4.11
N ASP A 73 11.06 13.87 3.54
CA ASP A 73 10.72 13.50 2.15
C ASP A 73 10.67 11.98 1.98
N LYS A 74 9.45 11.43 1.85
CA LYS A 74 9.23 9.98 1.66
C LYS A 74 9.72 9.46 0.30
N GLY A 75 9.82 10.32 -0.72
CA GLY A 75 10.33 9.95 -2.04
C GLY A 75 11.84 9.80 -2.03
N ALA A 76 12.56 10.79 -1.49
CA ALA A 76 14.01 10.72 -1.36
C ALA A 76 14.45 9.63 -0.35
N ALA A 77 13.74 9.48 0.78
CA ALA A 77 14.01 8.42 1.76
C ALA A 77 13.80 7.00 1.22
N ARG A 78 12.97 6.83 0.18
CA ARG A 78 12.75 5.52 -0.46
C ARG A 78 14.04 4.96 -1.08
N ALA A 79 14.84 5.79 -1.75
CA ALA A 79 16.10 5.33 -2.37
C ALA A 79 17.11 4.86 -1.30
N VAL A 80 17.22 5.60 -0.18
CA VAL A 80 18.08 5.23 0.95
C VAL A 80 17.60 3.91 1.59
N ARG A 81 16.28 3.73 1.72
CA ARG A 81 15.70 2.47 2.20
C ARG A 81 15.97 1.31 1.24
N GLU A 82 15.79 1.50 -0.06
CA GLU A 82 16.02 0.44 -1.05
C GLU A 82 17.48 -0.01 -1.05
N ARG A 83 18.45 0.91 -0.84
CA ARG A 83 19.87 0.57 -0.61
C ARG A 83 20.12 -0.14 0.73
N LEU A 84 19.47 0.26 1.82
CA LEU A 84 19.57 -0.45 3.12
C LEU A 84 18.97 -1.86 3.06
N ASP A 85 17.85 -2.03 2.36
CA ASP A 85 17.20 -3.32 2.12
C ASP A 85 18.04 -4.18 1.14
N GLU A 86 18.79 -3.57 0.22
CA GLU A 86 19.77 -4.23 -0.66
C GLU A 86 21.00 -4.73 0.10
N ILE A 87 21.61 -3.89 0.95
CA ILE A 87 22.75 -4.28 1.80
C ILE A 87 22.36 -5.43 2.75
N ARG A 88 21.13 -5.41 3.31
CA ARG A 88 20.63 -6.54 4.12
C ARG A 88 20.41 -7.82 3.29
N ARG A 89 19.96 -7.71 2.03
CA ARG A 89 19.88 -8.86 1.11
C ARG A 89 21.27 -9.40 0.72
N ALA A 90 22.24 -8.54 0.45
CA ALA A 90 23.61 -8.92 0.15
C ALA A 90 24.25 -9.69 1.32
N LYS A 91 24.19 -9.16 2.54
CA LYS A 91 24.68 -9.84 3.76
C LYS A 91 23.99 -11.19 4.02
N GLY A 92 22.70 -11.31 3.70
CA GLY A 92 22.00 -12.60 3.75
C GLY A 92 22.55 -13.60 2.73
N GLN A 93 22.81 -13.17 1.49
CA GLN A 93 23.42 -14.01 0.46
C GLN A 93 24.88 -14.37 0.79
N GLU A 94 25.64 -13.48 1.44
CA GLU A 94 27.00 -13.73 1.92
C GLU A 94 27.04 -14.78 3.04
N ALA A 95 26.12 -14.71 4.02
CA ALA A 95 25.99 -15.71 5.06
C ALA A 95 25.63 -17.10 4.49
N ILE A 96 24.63 -17.15 3.60
CA ILE A 96 24.26 -18.38 2.88
C ILE A 96 25.45 -18.89 2.04
N ALA A 97 26.22 -18.00 1.40
CA ALA A 97 27.41 -18.39 0.64
C ALA A 97 28.51 -19.00 1.52
N ALA A 98 28.73 -18.44 2.71
CA ALA A 98 29.69 -18.99 3.68
C ALA A 98 29.28 -20.38 4.15
N GLU A 99 28.03 -20.58 4.57
CA GLU A 99 27.51 -21.90 4.97
C GLU A 99 27.66 -22.96 3.86
N TRP A 100 27.34 -22.61 2.61
CA TRP A 100 27.45 -23.55 1.49
C TRP A 100 28.89 -23.76 1.03
N ALA A 101 29.79 -22.80 1.25
CA ALA A 101 31.22 -22.95 1.02
C ALA A 101 31.86 -23.88 2.06
N GLU A 102 31.51 -23.77 3.34
CA GLU A 102 31.94 -24.69 4.39
C GLU A 102 31.49 -26.14 4.09
N LYS A 103 30.21 -26.31 3.71
CA LYS A 103 29.67 -27.62 3.26
C LYS A 103 30.43 -28.17 2.04
N ALA A 104 30.84 -27.31 1.11
CA ALA A 104 31.65 -27.71 -0.06
C ALA A 104 33.06 -28.16 0.33
N GLN A 105 33.71 -27.40 1.22
CA GLN A 105 35.04 -27.71 1.73
C GLN A 105 35.04 -29.02 2.53
N ALA A 106 34.01 -29.28 3.34
CA ALA A 106 33.83 -30.55 4.04
C ALA A 106 33.68 -31.74 3.06
N LEU A 107 32.90 -31.59 1.98
CA LEU A 107 32.78 -32.61 0.94
C LEU A 107 34.10 -32.85 0.18
N LEU A 108 34.87 -31.79 -0.10
CA LEU A 108 36.17 -31.90 -0.75
C LEU A 108 37.24 -32.54 0.16
N ALA A 109 37.23 -32.21 1.45
CA ALA A 109 38.15 -32.76 2.45
C ALA A 109 37.83 -34.23 2.85
N ALA A 110 36.64 -34.74 2.50
CA ALA A 110 36.26 -36.12 2.78
C ALA A 110 37.16 -37.12 2.01
N SER A 111 37.75 -38.07 2.73
CA SER A 111 38.56 -39.16 2.15
C SER A 111 37.76 -40.02 1.17
N LYS A 112 36.48 -40.27 1.48
CA LYS A 112 35.48 -40.85 0.58
C LYS A 112 34.44 -39.78 0.23
N LEU A 113 34.42 -39.31 -1.01
CA LEU A 113 33.33 -38.48 -1.53
C LEU A 113 32.23 -39.38 -2.11
N ASN A 114 30.98 -39.08 -1.78
CA ASN A 114 29.81 -39.65 -2.42
C ASN A 114 29.35 -38.76 -3.59
N ILE A 115 29.30 -39.32 -4.80
CA ILE A 115 28.90 -38.59 -6.01
C ILE A 115 27.48 -38.03 -5.87
N ALA A 116 26.56 -38.77 -5.23
CA ALA A 116 25.19 -38.32 -5.04
C ALA A 116 25.12 -37.04 -4.16
N ASP A 117 25.92 -36.95 -3.11
CA ASP A 117 25.96 -35.80 -2.20
C ASP A 117 26.66 -34.59 -2.85
N ALA A 118 27.68 -34.84 -3.68
CA ALA A 118 28.36 -33.82 -4.48
C ALA A 118 27.43 -33.17 -5.53
N LEU A 119 26.60 -33.96 -6.21
CA LEU A 119 25.58 -33.47 -7.13
C LEU A 119 24.41 -32.81 -6.40
N ALA A 120 24.00 -33.34 -5.23
CA ALA A 120 22.98 -32.74 -4.38
C ALA A 120 23.41 -31.35 -3.87
N TRP A 121 24.67 -31.17 -3.46
CA TRP A 121 25.20 -29.88 -3.01
C TRP A 121 24.94 -28.75 -4.01
N GLN A 122 25.18 -28.97 -5.31
CA GLN A 122 24.94 -27.94 -6.34
C GLN A 122 23.46 -27.57 -6.45
N ARG A 123 22.56 -28.58 -6.45
CA ARG A 123 21.11 -28.39 -6.54
C ARG A 123 20.55 -27.71 -5.29
N ASP A 124 21.00 -28.13 -4.12
CA ASP A 124 20.41 -27.74 -2.85
C ASP A 124 20.95 -26.39 -2.37
N ALA A 125 22.20 -26.04 -2.72
CA ALA A 125 22.71 -24.66 -2.64
C ALA A 125 21.92 -23.70 -3.55
N ALA A 126 21.64 -24.10 -4.80
CA ALA A 126 20.81 -23.29 -5.71
C ALA A 126 19.38 -23.11 -5.16
N LYS A 127 18.79 -24.17 -4.60
CA LYS A 127 17.46 -24.14 -3.95
C LYS A 127 17.43 -23.26 -2.69
N ALA A 128 18.55 -23.16 -1.96
CA ALA A 128 18.73 -22.26 -0.83
C ALA A 128 19.00 -20.79 -1.24
N GLY A 129 19.10 -20.49 -2.55
CA GLY A 129 19.40 -19.14 -3.05
C GLY A 129 20.87 -18.73 -2.94
N ALA A 130 21.79 -19.70 -2.78
CA ALA A 130 23.21 -19.43 -2.70
C ALA A 130 23.76 -18.90 -4.05
N PRO A 131 24.58 -17.83 -4.06
CA PRO A 131 25.08 -17.22 -5.29
C PRO A 131 26.23 -18.03 -5.92
N LEU A 132 25.92 -19.21 -6.50
CA LEU A 132 26.87 -20.16 -7.09
C LEU A 132 27.77 -19.61 -8.22
N SER A 133 27.49 -18.41 -8.73
CA SER A 133 28.33 -17.69 -9.70
C SER A 133 29.33 -16.72 -9.08
N ARG A 134 29.26 -16.48 -7.76
CA ARG A 134 30.22 -15.66 -7.01
C ARG A 134 31.24 -16.53 -6.29
N GLU A 135 32.40 -15.96 -6.03
CA GLU A 135 33.41 -16.58 -5.17
C GLU A 135 32.95 -16.58 -3.70
N PRO A 136 33.34 -17.59 -2.89
CA PRO A 136 34.17 -18.75 -3.26
C PRO A 136 33.39 -19.89 -3.93
N LEU A 137 32.05 -19.82 -3.97
CA LEU A 137 31.19 -20.92 -4.44
C LEU A 137 31.44 -21.34 -5.89
N SER A 138 31.76 -20.39 -6.78
CA SER A 138 32.10 -20.64 -8.18
C SER A 138 33.29 -21.58 -8.32
N VAL A 139 34.37 -21.33 -7.57
CA VAL A 139 35.60 -22.15 -7.58
C VAL A 139 35.33 -23.52 -6.95
N LEU A 140 34.64 -23.55 -5.80
CA LEU A 140 34.28 -24.79 -5.10
C LEU A 140 33.39 -25.70 -5.96
N LYS A 141 32.48 -25.12 -6.76
CA LYS A 141 31.66 -25.86 -7.74
C LYS A 141 32.51 -26.56 -8.81
N VAL A 142 33.55 -25.89 -9.32
CA VAL A 142 34.47 -26.49 -10.31
C VAL A 142 35.28 -27.61 -9.65
N GLN A 143 35.86 -27.38 -8.48
CA GLN A 143 36.63 -28.39 -7.74
C GLN A 143 35.81 -29.66 -7.43
N ILE A 144 34.54 -29.50 -7.02
CA ILE A 144 33.63 -30.63 -6.79
C ILE A 144 33.34 -31.37 -8.10
N ALA A 145 33.05 -30.64 -9.19
CA ALA A 145 32.78 -31.25 -10.50
C ALA A 145 34.00 -32.02 -11.03
N ASP A 146 35.21 -31.49 -10.86
CA ASP A 146 36.43 -32.13 -11.34
C ASP A 146 36.81 -33.37 -10.51
N ARG A 147 36.61 -33.37 -9.18
CA ARG A 147 36.77 -34.59 -8.38
C ARG A 147 35.74 -35.66 -8.77
N VAL A 148 34.49 -35.27 -9.08
CA VAL A 148 33.47 -36.21 -9.59
C VAL A 148 33.90 -36.83 -10.92
N LYS A 149 34.36 -36.02 -11.90
CA LYS A 149 34.89 -36.54 -13.17
C LYS A 149 36.02 -37.54 -13.00
N VAL A 150 36.97 -37.30 -12.09
CA VAL A 150 38.07 -38.23 -11.82
C VAL A 150 37.54 -39.59 -11.33
N ILE A 151 36.52 -39.59 -10.47
CA ILE A 151 35.89 -40.82 -9.98
C ILE A 151 35.10 -41.51 -11.09
N GLU A 152 34.38 -40.77 -11.94
CA GLU A 152 33.68 -41.30 -13.12
C GLU A 152 34.64 -41.91 -14.15
N ASP A 153 35.76 -41.23 -14.44
CA ASP A 153 36.84 -41.75 -15.31
C ASP A 153 37.45 -43.05 -14.77
N LEU A 154 37.66 -43.16 -13.45
CA LEU A 154 38.11 -44.42 -12.84
C LEU A 154 37.07 -45.52 -13.00
N GLN A 155 35.77 -45.23 -12.85
CA GLN A 155 34.70 -46.21 -13.08
C GLN A 155 34.65 -46.68 -14.54
N HIS A 156 34.79 -45.77 -15.51
CA HIS A 156 34.89 -46.12 -16.93
C HIS A 156 36.15 -46.96 -17.22
N ARG A 157 37.30 -46.61 -16.64
CA ARG A 157 38.54 -47.40 -16.79
C ARG A 157 38.41 -48.80 -16.21
N VAL A 158 37.73 -49.00 -15.07
CA VAL A 158 37.45 -50.34 -14.52
C VAL A 158 36.58 -51.17 -15.47
N GLN A 159 35.58 -50.56 -16.12
CA GLN A 159 34.76 -51.25 -17.13
C GLN A 159 35.61 -51.69 -18.33
N VAL A 160 36.44 -50.79 -18.86
CA VAL A 160 37.37 -51.10 -19.96
C VAL A 160 38.37 -52.19 -19.58
N GLN A 161 38.93 -52.18 -18.36
CA GLN A 161 39.83 -53.25 -17.91
C GLN A 161 39.10 -54.59 -17.75
N ARG A 162 37.86 -54.61 -17.26
CA ARG A 162 37.04 -55.83 -17.21
C ARG A 162 36.80 -56.40 -18.60
N GLU A 163 36.51 -55.57 -19.60
CA GLU A 163 36.34 -56.01 -20.99
C GLU A 163 37.66 -56.52 -21.59
N ALA A 164 38.77 -55.83 -21.35
CA ALA A 164 40.10 -56.28 -21.76
C ALA A 164 40.48 -57.63 -21.13
N ALA A 165 40.13 -57.88 -19.86
CA ALA A 165 40.36 -59.17 -19.20
C ALA A 165 39.60 -60.31 -19.87
N VAL A 166 38.34 -60.09 -20.22
CA VAL A 166 37.50 -61.08 -20.94
C VAL A 166 38.08 -61.36 -22.33
N LEU A 167 38.50 -60.33 -23.07
CA LEU A 167 39.13 -60.49 -24.39
C LEU A 167 40.48 -61.24 -24.33
N LEU A 168 41.28 -61.02 -23.26
CA LEU A 168 42.51 -61.77 -23.03
C LEU A 168 42.23 -63.25 -22.67
N ALA A 169 41.24 -63.51 -21.80
CA ALA A 169 40.82 -64.88 -21.48
C ALA A 169 40.30 -65.63 -22.73
N GLN A 170 39.43 -65.00 -23.52
CA GLN A 170 38.94 -65.56 -24.80
C GLN A 170 40.08 -65.81 -25.80
N ARG A 171 41.10 -64.94 -25.84
CA ARG A 171 42.29 -65.16 -26.68
C ARG A 171 43.09 -66.38 -26.21
N ILE A 172 43.19 -66.65 -24.91
CA ILE A 172 43.81 -67.87 -24.36
C ILE A 172 42.99 -69.11 -24.73
N GLU A 173 41.67 -69.07 -24.54
CA GLU A 173 40.74 -70.15 -24.91
C GLU A 173 40.84 -70.50 -26.41
N VAL A 174 40.90 -69.49 -27.28
CA VAL A 174 41.07 -69.65 -28.74
C VAL A 174 42.46 -70.18 -29.13
N LEU A 175 43.48 -70.08 -28.28
CA LEU A 175 44.77 -70.76 -28.51
C LEU A 175 44.70 -72.26 -28.15
N SER A 176 43.83 -72.66 -27.21
CA SER A 176 43.64 -74.08 -26.86
C SER A 176 42.97 -74.92 -27.97
N THR A 177 42.32 -74.27 -28.95
CA THR A 177 41.72 -74.92 -30.13
C THR A 177 42.63 -74.90 -31.37
N LYS A 178 43.83 -74.31 -31.28
CA LYS A 178 44.86 -74.27 -32.32
C LYS A 178 46.00 -75.23 -32.01
N SER A 179 46.98 -75.34 -32.91
CA SER A 179 48.15 -76.19 -32.66
C SER A 179 48.96 -75.70 -31.47
N TRP A 180 49.63 -76.62 -30.78
CA TRP A 180 50.49 -76.23 -29.64
C TRP A 180 51.63 -75.30 -30.06
N ARG A 181 52.03 -75.32 -31.34
CA ARG A 181 53.05 -74.41 -31.90
C ARG A 181 52.54 -72.99 -32.07
N ASP A 182 51.28 -72.82 -32.49
CA ASP A 182 50.65 -71.49 -32.56
C ASP A 182 50.49 -70.88 -31.16
N ALA A 183 50.15 -71.72 -30.17
CA ALA A 183 50.10 -71.34 -28.77
C ALA A 183 51.49 -70.94 -28.21
N GLN A 184 52.53 -71.71 -28.55
CA GLN A 184 53.92 -71.40 -28.17
C GLN A 184 54.40 -70.08 -28.80
N ALA A 185 54.14 -69.84 -30.10
CA ALA A 185 54.51 -68.61 -30.79
C ALA A 185 53.78 -67.36 -30.25
N ALA A 186 52.59 -67.53 -29.66
CA ALA A 186 51.82 -66.44 -29.05
C ALA A 186 52.20 -66.15 -27.57
N LEU A 187 52.97 -67.03 -26.92
CA LEU A 187 53.14 -67.05 -25.46
C LEU A 187 53.78 -65.78 -24.88
N GLU A 188 54.89 -65.31 -25.46
CA GLU A 188 55.61 -64.13 -24.93
C GLU A 188 54.78 -62.85 -25.03
N LEU A 189 54.14 -62.62 -26.18
CA LEU A 189 53.27 -61.46 -26.40
C LEU A 189 52.05 -61.49 -25.47
N LEU A 190 51.41 -62.66 -25.31
CA LEU A 190 50.25 -62.78 -24.42
C LEU A 190 50.65 -62.61 -22.95
N GLY A 191 51.83 -63.09 -22.55
CA GLY A 191 52.38 -62.85 -21.21
C GLY A 191 52.67 -61.37 -20.95
N ALA A 192 53.21 -60.65 -21.93
CA ALA A 192 53.38 -59.20 -21.84
C ALA A 192 52.03 -58.46 -21.74
N ASP A 193 51.03 -58.85 -22.54
CA ASP A 193 49.68 -58.27 -22.49
C ASP A 193 49.01 -58.51 -21.12
N VAL A 194 49.10 -59.73 -20.57
CA VAL A 194 48.54 -60.09 -19.26
C VAL A 194 49.27 -59.39 -18.11
N ALA A 195 50.60 -59.27 -18.16
CA ALA A 195 51.37 -58.52 -17.15
C ALA A 195 51.01 -57.02 -17.18
N ARG A 196 50.92 -56.43 -18.37
CA ARG A 196 50.52 -55.03 -18.57
C ARG A 196 49.08 -54.76 -18.11
N TRP A 197 48.17 -55.73 -18.30
CA TRP A 197 46.82 -55.66 -17.76
C TRP A 197 46.82 -55.64 -16.23
N GLN A 198 47.61 -56.52 -15.59
CA GLN A 198 47.73 -56.55 -14.13
C GLN A 198 48.31 -55.26 -13.55
N GLU A 199 49.34 -54.68 -14.19
CA GLU A 199 49.90 -53.38 -13.83
C GLU A 199 48.84 -52.27 -13.88
N GLN A 200 48.03 -52.23 -14.93
CA GLN A 200 46.95 -51.24 -15.08
C GLN A 200 45.82 -51.44 -14.05
N ALA A 201 45.44 -52.69 -13.76
CA ALA A 201 44.46 -52.99 -12.71
C ALA A 201 44.96 -52.58 -11.31
N LEU A 202 46.24 -52.82 -11.00
CA LEU A 202 46.88 -52.36 -9.76
C LEU A 202 46.98 -50.83 -9.71
N GLY A 203 47.29 -50.18 -10.83
CA GLY A 203 47.34 -48.72 -10.94
C GLY A 203 45.99 -48.04 -10.67
N LEU A 204 44.87 -48.64 -11.12
CA LEU A 204 43.53 -48.14 -10.79
C LEU A 204 43.21 -48.29 -9.29
N ALA A 205 43.55 -49.44 -8.70
CA ALA A 205 43.33 -49.69 -7.26
C ALA A 205 44.21 -48.83 -6.34
N GLY A 206 45.32 -48.28 -6.87
CA GLY A 206 46.23 -47.37 -6.16
C GLY A 206 45.87 -45.88 -6.26
N ASP A 207 44.83 -45.48 -7.00
CA ASP A 207 44.45 -44.07 -7.13
C ASP A 207 43.92 -43.51 -5.79
N ALA A 208 44.29 -42.28 -5.44
CA ALA A 208 43.85 -41.62 -4.21
C ALA A 208 42.31 -41.44 -4.14
N SER A 209 41.63 -41.46 -5.29
CA SER A 209 40.17 -41.36 -5.42
C SER A 209 39.47 -42.73 -5.35
N TRP A 210 40.21 -43.85 -5.38
CA TRP A 210 39.68 -45.22 -5.36
C TRP A 210 38.68 -45.48 -4.21
N PRO A 211 38.88 -44.98 -2.96
CA PRO A 211 37.87 -45.13 -1.90
C PRO A 211 36.53 -44.46 -2.19
N SER A 212 36.48 -43.50 -3.12
CA SER A 212 35.28 -42.76 -3.54
C SER A 212 34.54 -43.41 -4.72
N VAL A 213 35.10 -44.47 -5.33
CA VAL A 213 34.44 -45.26 -6.36
C VAL A 213 33.23 -46.01 -5.79
N GLU A 214 32.18 -46.21 -6.61
CA GLU A 214 31.01 -46.99 -6.19
C GLU A 214 31.38 -48.44 -5.85
N ALA A 215 30.79 -48.97 -4.78
CA ALA A 215 31.17 -50.26 -4.18
C ALA A 215 31.02 -51.48 -5.10
N ARG A 216 30.32 -51.35 -6.25
CA ARG A 216 30.21 -52.41 -7.26
C ARG A 216 31.47 -52.59 -8.12
N PHE A 217 32.30 -51.57 -8.30
CA PHE A 217 33.43 -51.64 -9.24
C PHE A 217 34.68 -52.36 -8.71
N PRO A 218 35.12 -52.18 -7.45
CA PRO A 218 36.24 -52.96 -6.91
C PRO A 218 36.07 -54.48 -7.01
N PRO A 219 34.95 -55.11 -6.56
CA PRO A 219 34.79 -56.56 -6.70
C PRO A 219 34.66 -57.03 -8.15
N LEU A 220 34.23 -56.17 -9.09
CA LEU A 220 34.25 -56.50 -10.53
C LEU A 220 35.67 -56.50 -11.11
N LEU A 221 36.55 -55.60 -10.66
CA LEU A 221 37.97 -55.61 -11.01
C LEU A 221 38.67 -56.83 -10.41
N ASP A 222 38.44 -57.13 -9.13
CA ASP A 222 39.04 -58.29 -8.45
C ASP A 222 38.55 -59.62 -9.04
N ALA A 223 37.27 -59.73 -9.40
CA ALA A 223 36.72 -60.91 -10.07
C ALA A 223 37.33 -61.11 -11.46
N SER A 224 37.41 -60.05 -12.29
CA SER A 224 38.02 -60.15 -13.62
C SER A 224 39.52 -60.46 -13.57
N LYS A 225 40.25 -59.90 -12.59
CA LYS A 225 41.64 -60.27 -12.29
C LYS A 225 41.77 -61.75 -11.94
N SER A 226 40.92 -62.25 -11.05
CA SER A 226 40.94 -63.65 -10.61
C SER A 226 40.63 -64.61 -11.76
N GLN A 227 39.64 -64.28 -12.60
CA GLN A 227 39.27 -65.08 -13.77
C GLN A 227 40.38 -65.14 -14.82
N LEU A 228 40.99 -64.00 -15.18
CA LEU A 228 42.11 -63.97 -16.13
C LEU A 228 43.34 -64.72 -15.59
N LEU A 229 43.66 -64.57 -14.31
CA LEU A 229 44.78 -65.28 -13.69
C LEU A 229 44.57 -66.80 -13.69
N VAL A 230 43.39 -67.30 -13.30
CA VAL A 230 43.11 -68.75 -13.30
C VAL A 230 43.26 -69.36 -14.71
N VAL A 231 42.78 -68.67 -15.75
CA VAL A 231 42.93 -69.12 -17.15
C VAL A 231 44.39 -69.09 -17.60
N TRP A 232 45.15 -68.07 -17.22
CA TRP A 232 46.57 -67.92 -17.56
C TRP A 232 47.48 -68.93 -16.82
N GLU A 233 47.26 -69.12 -15.52
CA GLU A 233 47.99 -70.06 -14.66
C GLU A 233 47.68 -71.52 -15.01
N ALA A 234 46.54 -71.82 -15.63
CA ALA A 234 46.27 -73.12 -16.24
C ALA A 234 46.93 -73.29 -17.62
N PHE A 235 46.96 -72.24 -18.44
CA PHE A 235 47.50 -72.28 -19.80
C PHE A 235 49.03 -72.45 -19.84
N GLN A 236 49.77 -71.69 -19.03
CA GLN A 236 51.24 -71.76 -19.02
C GLN A 236 51.81 -73.17 -18.78
N PRO A 237 51.45 -73.90 -17.70
CA PRO A 237 51.98 -75.25 -17.46
C PRO A 237 51.46 -76.28 -18.47
N ALA A 238 50.21 -76.16 -18.94
CA ALA A 238 49.68 -77.06 -19.97
C ALA A 238 50.44 -76.94 -21.30
N LEU A 239 50.85 -75.72 -21.67
CA LEU A 239 51.66 -75.47 -22.87
C LEU A 239 53.12 -75.88 -22.67
N ALA A 240 53.73 -75.62 -21.51
CA ALA A 240 55.07 -76.10 -21.19
C ALA A 240 55.14 -77.64 -21.20
N GLN A 241 54.10 -78.31 -20.71
CA GLN A 241 53.95 -79.76 -20.81
C GLN A 241 53.81 -80.24 -22.26
N ALA A 242 53.08 -79.50 -23.12
CA ALA A 242 52.97 -79.82 -24.55
C ALA A 242 54.32 -79.74 -25.27
N VAL A 243 55.16 -78.73 -24.96
CA VAL A 243 56.52 -78.58 -25.51
C VAL A 243 57.41 -79.73 -25.04
N ALA A 244 57.46 -80.02 -23.74
CA ALA A 244 58.24 -81.15 -23.20
C ALA A 244 57.78 -82.51 -23.79
N ALA A 245 56.48 -82.67 -24.03
CA ALA A 245 55.89 -83.85 -24.67
C ALA A 245 56.15 -83.94 -26.19
N ALA A 246 56.62 -82.86 -26.83
CA ALA A 246 57.11 -82.88 -28.20
C ALA A 246 58.59 -83.30 -28.30
N GLU A 247 59.38 -83.03 -27.25
CA GLU A 247 60.82 -83.34 -27.19
C GLU A 247 61.08 -84.76 -26.65
N ASP A 248 60.34 -85.23 -25.65
CA ASP A 248 60.38 -86.63 -25.16
C ASP A 248 59.07 -87.37 -25.44
N ALA A 249 59.18 -88.52 -26.10
CA ALA A 249 58.06 -89.42 -26.38
C ALA A 249 57.49 -90.14 -25.15
N ASN A 250 58.22 -90.17 -24.02
CA ASN A 250 57.79 -90.77 -22.76
C ASN A 250 57.09 -89.76 -21.83
N ALA A 251 57.34 -88.46 -22.00
CA ALA A 251 56.76 -87.41 -21.18
C ALA A 251 55.20 -87.41 -21.26
N PRO A 252 54.50 -87.06 -20.16
CA PRO A 252 53.04 -87.14 -20.09
C PRO A 252 52.37 -86.10 -21.01
N LEU A 253 51.33 -86.52 -21.72
CA LEU A 253 50.57 -85.66 -22.64
C LEU A 253 49.86 -84.50 -21.89
N PRO A 254 49.75 -83.30 -22.50
CA PRO A 254 49.09 -82.15 -21.89
C PRO A 254 47.59 -82.36 -21.69
N PRO A 255 46.93 -81.61 -20.78
CA PRO A 255 45.50 -81.73 -20.50
C PRO A 255 44.59 -81.15 -21.60
N VAL A 256 45.15 -80.40 -22.57
CA VAL A 256 44.39 -79.81 -23.69
C VAL A 256 44.22 -80.86 -24.79
N PRO A 257 42.99 -81.30 -25.15
CA PRO A 257 42.78 -82.44 -26.04
C PRO A 257 43.39 -82.27 -27.45
N VAL A 258 43.31 -81.08 -28.04
CA VAL A 258 43.85 -80.79 -29.39
C VAL A 258 45.36 -81.03 -29.41
N TRP A 259 46.09 -80.45 -28.45
CA TRP A 259 47.54 -80.61 -28.35
C TRP A 259 47.92 -82.06 -28.02
N ALA A 260 47.14 -82.75 -27.17
CA ALA A 260 47.36 -84.16 -26.86
C ALA A 260 47.17 -85.05 -28.10
N ASP A 261 46.19 -84.77 -28.97
CA ASP A 261 46.00 -85.50 -30.23
C ASP A 261 47.10 -85.22 -31.25
N GLU A 262 47.53 -83.97 -31.43
CA GLU A 262 48.69 -83.64 -32.28
C GLU A 262 49.95 -84.40 -31.84
N LEU A 263 50.19 -84.50 -30.53
CA LEU A 263 51.33 -85.19 -29.95
C LEU A 263 51.19 -86.73 -30.01
N ARG A 264 49.99 -87.29 -29.88
CA ARG A 264 49.74 -88.73 -30.14
C ARG A 264 50.08 -89.08 -31.58
N VAL A 265 49.58 -88.31 -32.55
CA VAL A 265 49.85 -88.51 -33.97
C VAL A 265 51.34 -88.38 -34.28
N ALA A 266 52.03 -87.40 -33.70
CA ALA A 266 53.49 -87.24 -33.83
C ALA A 266 54.28 -88.43 -33.24
N ARG A 267 53.77 -89.06 -32.16
CA ARG A 267 54.32 -90.29 -31.56
C ARG A 267 53.89 -91.59 -32.29
N GLY A 268 53.13 -91.51 -33.39
CA GLY A 268 52.61 -92.67 -34.11
C GLY A 268 51.46 -93.41 -33.40
N LEU A 269 50.86 -92.79 -32.39
CA LEU A 269 49.73 -93.33 -31.63
C LEU A 269 48.39 -92.86 -32.23
N PRO A 270 47.32 -93.66 -32.16
CA PRO A 270 45.99 -93.23 -32.60
C PRO A 270 45.47 -92.08 -31.73
N SER A 271 44.73 -91.15 -32.36
CA SER A 271 44.02 -90.07 -31.67
C SER A 271 42.97 -90.60 -30.70
N GLU A 272 42.52 -89.75 -29.77
CA GLU A 272 41.62 -90.16 -28.69
C GLU A 272 40.25 -90.61 -29.20
N ALA A 273 39.74 -89.98 -30.27
CA ALA A 273 38.54 -90.45 -30.97
C ALA A 273 38.71 -91.87 -31.56
N ALA A 274 39.89 -92.16 -32.15
CA ALA A 274 40.19 -93.49 -32.69
C ALA A 274 40.44 -94.52 -31.57
N ALA A 275 41.09 -94.12 -30.47
CA ALA A 275 41.33 -94.96 -29.31
C ALA A 275 40.04 -95.27 -28.52
N ALA A 276 39.09 -94.33 -28.45
CA ALA A 276 37.76 -94.54 -27.91
C ALA A 276 36.94 -95.52 -28.78
N ALA A 277 36.95 -95.33 -30.11
CA ALA A 277 36.33 -96.26 -31.05
C ALA A 277 36.92 -97.68 -30.94
N ALA A 278 38.25 -97.81 -30.78
CA ALA A 278 38.91 -99.10 -30.56
C ALA A 278 38.57 -99.74 -29.19
N LYS A 279 38.37 -98.93 -28.13
CA LYS A 279 37.99 -99.43 -26.80
C LYS A 279 36.53 -99.87 -26.70
N ALA A 280 35.66 -99.44 -27.61
CA ALA A 280 34.25 -99.87 -27.66
C ALA A 280 34.05 -101.33 -28.12
N ALA A 281 35.09 -102.00 -28.63
CA ALA A 281 34.99 -103.25 -29.38
C ALA A 281 35.42 -104.53 -28.62
N ARG A 282 34.96 -104.77 -27.38
CA ARG A 282 35.03 -106.10 -26.72
C ARG A 282 33.75 -106.48 -25.96
N PRO A 283 33.28 -107.74 -26.02
CA PRO A 283 31.95 -108.15 -25.55
C PRO A 283 31.83 -108.35 -24.03
N ALA A 284 30.59 -108.33 -23.54
CA ALA A 284 30.24 -108.20 -22.13
C ALA A 284 30.14 -109.51 -21.32
N LYS A 285 30.26 -109.35 -19.99
CA LYS A 285 29.94 -110.36 -18.96
C LYS A 285 28.41 -110.52 -18.78
N PRO A 286 27.89 -111.58 -18.12
CA PRO A 286 26.59 -112.17 -18.46
C PRO A 286 25.37 -111.27 -18.21
N LYS A 287 24.32 -111.52 -19.01
CA LYS A 287 23.05 -110.79 -18.98
C LYS A 287 22.23 -111.15 -17.74
N VAL A 288 21.86 -110.13 -16.96
CA VAL A 288 20.60 -110.14 -16.20
C VAL A 288 19.45 -110.12 -17.22
N ALA A 289 18.31 -110.73 -16.90
CA ALA A 289 17.15 -110.78 -17.80
C ALA A 289 16.76 -109.38 -18.32
N PRO A 290 16.50 -109.21 -19.64
CA PRO A 290 16.30 -107.90 -20.26
C PRO A 290 15.15 -107.14 -19.60
N GLU A 291 14.00 -107.78 -19.42
CA GLU A 291 12.81 -107.18 -18.80
C GLU A 291 13.07 -106.51 -17.43
N VAL A 292 14.02 -107.02 -16.65
CA VAL A 292 14.36 -106.45 -15.33
C VAL A 292 15.19 -105.17 -15.48
N ARG A 293 16.03 -105.10 -16.53
CA ARG A 293 16.76 -103.88 -16.90
C ARG A 293 15.81 -102.87 -17.54
N ASP A 294 14.95 -103.30 -18.46
CA ASP A 294 14.03 -102.43 -19.18
C ASP A 294 13.05 -101.73 -18.21
N LYS A 295 12.48 -102.49 -17.25
CA LYS A 295 11.63 -101.93 -16.17
C LYS A 295 12.40 -101.00 -15.23
N ALA A 296 13.67 -101.31 -14.91
CA ALA A 296 14.53 -100.46 -14.09
C ALA A 296 14.90 -99.13 -14.78
N VAL A 297 15.22 -99.19 -16.08
CA VAL A 297 15.51 -98.04 -16.94
C VAL A 297 14.27 -97.17 -17.13
N GLN A 298 13.09 -97.76 -17.34
CA GLN A 298 11.83 -97.03 -17.45
C GLN A 298 11.52 -96.26 -16.15
N ALA A 299 11.54 -96.93 -14.99
CA ALA A 299 11.23 -96.29 -13.71
C ALA A 299 12.20 -95.12 -13.37
N VAL A 300 13.48 -95.26 -13.71
CA VAL A 300 14.47 -94.18 -13.53
C VAL A 300 14.24 -93.05 -14.53
N ARG A 301 13.89 -93.33 -15.80
CA ARG A 301 13.56 -92.29 -16.80
C ARG A 301 12.30 -91.51 -16.44
N GLU A 302 11.25 -92.18 -15.96
CA GLU A 302 10.01 -91.50 -15.52
C GLU A 302 10.27 -90.54 -14.36
N ALA A 303 11.08 -90.96 -13.36
CA ALA A 303 11.50 -90.08 -12.26
C ALA A 303 12.47 -88.97 -12.71
N LEU A 304 13.31 -89.23 -13.71
CA LEU A 304 14.25 -88.25 -14.28
C LEU A 304 13.51 -87.13 -15.02
N VAL A 305 12.55 -87.46 -15.91
CA VAL A 305 11.78 -86.46 -16.66
C VAL A 305 11.00 -85.53 -15.72
N VAL A 306 10.46 -86.05 -14.60
CA VAL A 306 9.82 -85.23 -13.57
C VAL A 306 10.84 -84.28 -12.92
N LEU A 307 12.04 -84.74 -12.58
CA LEU A 307 13.08 -83.87 -12.02
C LEU A 307 13.52 -82.79 -13.01
N GLU A 308 13.88 -83.18 -14.23
CA GLU A 308 14.32 -82.28 -15.30
C GLU A 308 13.28 -81.18 -15.55
N LYS A 309 11.99 -81.54 -15.62
CA LYS A 309 10.89 -80.59 -15.75
C LYS A 309 10.83 -79.60 -14.58
N GLU A 310 10.79 -80.08 -13.33
CA GLU A 310 10.68 -79.20 -12.16
C GLU A 310 11.94 -78.32 -11.96
N THR A 311 13.11 -78.76 -12.45
CA THR A 311 14.32 -77.90 -12.52
C THR A 311 14.25 -76.86 -13.64
N ALA A 312 13.73 -77.20 -14.82
CA ALA A 312 13.59 -76.29 -15.95
C ALA A 312 12.50 -75.23 -15.73
N GLU A 313 11.42 -75.59 -15.03
CA GLU A 313 10.38 -74.65 -14.56
C GLU A 313 10.83 -73.84 -13.32
N GLY A 314 12.01 -74.13 -12.76
CA GLY A 314 12.63 -73.37 -11.67
C GLY A 314 12.02 -73.60 -10.28
N HIS A 315 11.17 -74.61 -10.11
CA HIS A 315 10.39 -74.86 -8.90
C HIS A 315 11.25 -75.48 -7.79
N GLY A 316 12.03 -74.66 -7.07
CA GLY A 316 13.01 -75.13 -6.06
C GLY A 316 12.48 -76.11 -4.98
N LYS A 317 11.21 -75.99 -4.57
CA LYS A 317 10.61 -76.96 -3.62
C LYS A 317 10.16 -78.26 -4.28
N ALA A 318 9.64 -78.20 -5.52
CA ALA A 318 9.19 -79.38 -6.24
C ALA A 318 10.38 -80.20 -6.78
N SER A 319 11.39 -79.53 -7.34
CA SER A 319 12.64 -80.15 -7.78
C SER A 319 13.41 -80.81 -6.63
N ALA A 320 13.45 -80.24 -5.42
CA ALA A 320 14.01 -80.90 -4.25
C ALA A 320 13.25 -82.21 -3.89
N GLY A 321 11.91 -82.19 -3.98
CA GLY A 321 11.06 -83.37 -3.80
C GLY A 321 11.27 -84.44 -4.89
N ALA A 322 11.31 -84.02 -6.16
CA ALA A 322 11.61 -84.89 -7.30
C ALA A 322 13.02 -85.49 -7.22
N ALA A 323 14.01 -84.74 -6.75
CA ALA A 323 15.38 -85.22 -6.54
C ALA A 323 15.44 -86.25 -5.40
N ALA A 324 14.63 -86.10 -4.34
CA ALA A 324 14.49 -87.11 -3.31
C ALA A 324 13.81 -88.39 -3.85
N ALA A 325 12.76 -88.25 -4.67
CA ALA A 325 12.09 -89.36 -5.34
C ALA A 325 13.02 -90.11 -6.30
N LEU A 326 13.75 -89.41 -7.16
CA LEU A 326 14.73 -90.00 -8.08
C LEU A 326 15.83 -90.74 -7.29
N ARG A 327 16.40 -90.15 -6.23
CA ARG A 327 17.36 -90.83 -5.34
C ARG A 327 16.78 -92.11 -4.69
N ALA A 328 15.48 -92.13 -4.38
CA ALA A 328 14.81 -93.33 -3.87
C ALA A 328 14.65 -94.43 -4.94
N VAL A 329 14.27 -94.08 -6.18
CA VAL A 329 14.19 -95.02 -7.30
C VAL A 329 15.58 -95.59 -7.64
N LEU A 330 16.61 -94.74 -7.68
CA LEU A 330 18.01 -95.16 -7.92
C LEU A 330 18.54 -96.12 -6.86
N LYS A 331 18.13 -95.97 -5.59
CA LYS A 331 18.50 -96.90 -4.51
C LYS A 331 18.03 -98.33 -4.76
N VAL A 332 16.94 -98.51 -5.53
CA VAL A 332 16.39 -99.82 -5.92
C VAL A 332 16.96 -100.27 -7.28
N HIS A 333 17.00 -99.37 -8.27
CA HIS A 333 17.22 -99.73 -9.68
C HIS A 333 18.61 -99.40 -10.24
N GLY A 334 19.42 -98.61 -9.54
CA GLY A 334 20.68 -98.06 -10.06
C GLY A 334 21.69 -99.11 -10.57
N LYS A 335 21.71 -100.31 -9.98
CA LYS A 335 22.61 -101.42 -10.38
C LYS A 335 22.31 -102.01 -11.78
N HIS A 336 21.32 -101.49 -12.50
CA HIS A 336 20.85 -102.01 -13.78
C HIS A 336 20.83 -100.96 -14.90
N LEU A 337 21.35 -99.76 -14.64
CA LEU A 337 21.45 -98.66 -15.61
C LEU A 337 22.66 -98.83 -16.54
N ASP A 338 22.65 -98.05 -17.62
CA ASP A 338 23.76 -97.85 -18.52
C ASP A 338 24.43 -96.48 -18.27
N ALA A 339 25.72 -96.39 -18.56
CA ALA A 339 26.55 -95.22 -18.19
C ALA A 339 26.04 -93.87 -18.74
N ALA A 340 25.33 -93.88 -19.88
CA ALA A 340 24.72 -92.66 -20.43
C ALA A 340 23.55 -92.15 -19.56
N LEU A 341 22.68 -93.06 -19.10
CA LEU A 341 21.58 -92.71 -18.20
C LEU A 341 22.07 -92.38 -16.79
N GLU A 342 23.13 -93.05 -16.30
CA GLU A 342 23.78 -92.67 -15.04
C GLU A 342 24.35 -91.24 -15.08
N GLN A 343 24.95 -90.83 -16.20
CA GLN A 343 25.44 -89.46 -16.40
C GLN A 343 24.31 -88.42 -16.45
N GLN A 344 23.22 -88.70 -17.18
CA GLN A 344 22.03 -87.83 -17.23
C GLN A 344 21.40 -87.66 -15.84
N VAL A 345 21.22 -88.76 -15.12
CA VAL A 345 20.75 -88.77 -13.73
C VAL A 345 21.67 -87.95 -12.80
N HIS A 346 22.99 -88.09 -12.95
CA HIS A 346 23.93 -87.33 -12.13
C HIS A 346 23.85 -85.83 -12.42
N ALA A 347 23.81 -85.44 -13.71
CA ALA A 347 23.67 -84.05 -14.12
C ALA A 347 22.37 -83.40 -13.60
N ALA A 348 21.23 -84.08 -13.72
CA ALA A 348 19.94 -83.59 -13.21
C ALA A 348 19.93 -83.46 -11.67
N LEU A 349 20.55 -84.41 -10.95
CA LEU A 349 20.68 -84.33 -9.48
C LEU A 349 21.66 -83.26 -9.00
N VAL A 350 22.66 -82.90 -9.81
CA VAL A 350 23.55 -81.75 -9.57
C VAL A 350 22.81 -80.44 -9.81
N ALA A 351 22.19 -80.26 -10.99
CA ALA A 351 21.43 -79.06 -11.33
C ALA A 351 20.30 -78.77 -10.32
N ALA A 352 19.60 -79.80 -9.83
CA ALA A 352 18.61 -79.66 -8.77
C ALA A 352 19.23 -79.22 -7.43
N GLY A 353 20.42 -79.70 -7.08
CA GLY A 353 21.15 -79.31 -5.87
C GLY A 353 21.70 -77.89 -5.95
N GLU A 354 22.19 -77.47 -7.11
CA GLU A 354 22.62 -76.10 -7.39
C GLU A 354 21.46 -75.11 -7.31
N LEU A 355 20.31 -75.45 -7.90
CA LEU A 355 19.10 -74.64 -7.84
C LEU A 355 18.54 -74.55 -6.41
N GLU A 356 18.55 -75.64 -5.65
CA GLU A 356 18.19 -75.60 -4.22
C GLU A 356 19.18 -74.75 -3.40
N GLY A 357 20.48 -74.86 -3.66
CA GLY A 357 21.52 -74.04 -3.04
C GLY A 357 21.34 -72.55 -3.33
N TRP A 358 21.07 -72.19 -4.59
CA TRP A 358 20.85 -70.81 -5.03
C TRP A 358 19.56 -70.20 -4.47
N GLN A 359 18.48 -70.99 -4.37
CA GLN A 359 17.22 -70.58 -3.73
C GLN A 359 17.38 -70.38 -2.21
N ARG A 360 18.18 -71.20 -1.53
CA ARG A 360 18.51 -71.00 -0.12
C ARG A 360 19.38 -69.74 0.08
N TRP A 361 20.39 -69.55 -0.75
CA TRP A 361 21.27 -68.38 -0.70
C TRP A 361 20.52 -67.08 -0.98
N SER A 362 19.68 -67.02 -2.02
CA SER A 362 18.90 -65.81 -2.34
C SER A 362 17.85 -65.49 -1.26
N ALA A 363 17.20 -66.50 -0.67
CA ALA A 363 16.32 -66.30 0.48
C ALA A 363 17.08 -65.77 1.72
N ASP A 364 18.30 -66.25 1.97
CA ASP A 364 19.12 -65.75 3.08
C ASP A 364 19.70 -64.35 2.81
N GLN A 365 20.03 -63.99 1.56
CA GLN A 365 20.35 -62.59 1.20
C GLN A 365 19.18 -61.64 1.48
N VAL A 366 17.94 -62.03 1.13
CA VAL A 366 16.74 -61.24 1.44
C VAL A 366 16.52 -61.14 2.96
N ARG A 367 16.81 -62.19 3.73
CA ARG A 367 16.75 -62.17 5.20
C ARG A 367 17.83 -61.28 5.82
N GLU A 368 19.06 -61.31 5.31
CA GLU A 368 20.15 -60.42 5.73
C GLU A 368 19.83 -58.95 5.44
N GLU A 369 19.26 -58.66 4.25
CA GLU A 369 18.71 -57.33 3.95
C GLU A 369 17.62 -56.91 4.94
N LEU A 370 16.72 -57.82 5.35
CA LEU A 370 15.65 -57.51 6.31
C LEU A 370 16.17 -57.29 7.73
N VAL A 371 17.20 -58.03 8.17
CA VAL A 371 17.94 -57.77 9.42
C VAL A 371 18.57 -56.37 9.36
N ALA A 372 19.34 -56.07 8.32
CA ALA A 372 19.99 -54.76 8.16
C ALA A 372 18.98 -53.60 8.12
N LYS A 373 17.83 -53.79 7.46
CA LYS A 373 16.73 -52.80 7.44
C LYS A 373 16.08 -52.61 8.82
N ALA A 374 15.96 -53.67 9.62
CA ALA A 374 15.43 -53.58 10.99
C ALA A 374 16.43 -52.88 11.95
N GLU A 375 17.71 -53.23 11.89
CA GLU A 375 18.78 -52.58 12.66
C GLU A 375 18.93 -51.09 12.30
N ALA A 376 18.76 -50.75 11.01
CA ALA A 376 18.77 -49.37 10.52
C ALA A 376 17.53 -48.52 10.91
N LEU A 377 16.51 -49.10 11.55
CA LEU A 377 15.45 -48.32 12.22
C LEU A 377 15.91 -47.76 13.57
N LEU A 378 16.92 -48.35 14.20
CA LEU A 378 17.49 -47.94 15.48
C LEU A 378 18.74 -47.09 15.29
N ASN A 379 19.67 -47.55 14.44
CA ASN A 379 21.00 -46.97 14.28
C ASN A 379 21.04 -45.82 13.24
N ARG A 380 19.99 -44.98 13.18
CA ARG A 380 19.84 -43.95 12.14
C ARG A 380 20.38 -42.59 12.63
N PRO A 381 21.19 -41.87 11.83
CA PRO A 381 21.79 -40.60 12.27
C PRO A 381 20.76 -39.53 12.63
N GLU A 382 21.13 -38.67 13.58
CA GLU A 382 20.30 -37.57 14.06
C GLU A 382 19.84 -36.66 12.91
N GLY A 383 18.59 -36.20 12.99
CA GLY A 383 17.92 -35.49 11.88
C GLY A 383 17.28 -36.39 10.81
N GLN A 384 17.61 -37.70 10.74
CA GLN A 384 16.92 -38.66 9.85
C GLN A 384 15.95 -39.61 10.58
N ALA A 385 15.67 -39.40 11.87
CA ALA A 385 14.80 -40.27 12.66
C ALA A 385 13.37 -40.38 12.07
N LEU A 386 12.84 -41.61 12.01
CA LEU A 386 11.47 -41.88 11.59
C LEU A 386 10.50 -41.54 12.72
N GLY A 387 9.54 -40.63 12.47
CA GLY A 387 8.46 -40.38 13.42
C GLY A 387 7.66 -41.66 13.70
N GLY A 388 7.29 -41.89 14.98
CA GLY A 388 6.89 -43.22 15.48
C GLY A 388 5.76 -43.92 14.71
N ARG A 389 4.83 -43.19 14.09
CA ARG A 389 3.83 -43.77 13.18
C ARG A 389 4.47 -44.48 11.98
N LYS A 390 5.44 -43.84 11.31
CA LYS A 390 6.17 -44.44 10.19
C LYS A 390 7.02 -45.62 10.65
N MET A 391 7.59 -45.55 11.85
CA MET A 391 8.32 -46.64 12.48
C MET A 391 7.40 -47.86 12.74
N GLN A 392 6.19 -47.63 13.25
CA GLN A 392 5.17 -48.67 13.42
C GLN A 392 4.72 -49.30 12.09
N GLU A 393 4.47 -48.48 11.07
CA GLU A 393 4.07 -48.92 9.73
C GLU A 393 5.20 -49.71 9.04
N THR A 394 6.48 -49.30 9.19
CA THR A 394 7.64 -50.04 8.66
C THR A 394 7.91 -51.34 9.41
N LEU A 395 7.76 -51.40 10.74
CA LEU A 395 7.88 -52.65 11.51
C LEU A 395 6.83 -53.70 11.08
N ARG A 396 5.59 -53.26 10.81
CA ARG A 396 4.55 -54.13 10.22
C ARG A 396 4.95 -54.63 8.83
N GLN A 397 5.50 -53.76 7.98
CA GLN A 397 5.95 -54.14 6.64
C GLN A 397 7.12 -55.14 6.68
N LEU A 398 8.14 -54.89 7.50
CA LEU A 398 9.28 -55.80 7.67
C LEU A 398 8.83 -57.19 8.17
N ARG A 399 7.91 -57.25 9.14
CA ARG A 399 7.38 -58.53 9.66
C ARG A 399 6.61 -59.32 8.60
N GLU A 400 5.84 -58.66 7.73
CA GLU A 400 5.16 -59.33 6.62
C GLU A 400 6.13 -59.73 5.48
N GLN A 401 7.14 -58.90 5.19
CA GLN A 401 8.21 -59.22 4.23
C GLN A 401 9.04 -60.43 4.68
N TRP A 402 9.38 -60.52 5.98
CA TRP A 402 10.02 -61.70 6.55
C TRP A 402 9.16 -62.95 6.35
N LYS A 403 7.88 -62.86 6.70
CA LYS A 403 6.89 -63.94 6.50
C LYS A 403 6.72 -64.33 5.04
N GLN A 404 6.96 -63.44 4.07
CA GLN A 404 6.98 -63.75 2.64
C GLN A 404 8.28 -64.48 2.23
N ALA A 405 9.45 -64.01 2.68
CA ALA A 405 10.72 -64.71 2.43
C ALA A 405 10.74 -66.13 3.02
N ASP A 406 10.17 -66.32 4.21
CA ASP A 406 10.12 -67.61 4.90
C ASP A 406 9.15 -68.63 4.27
N GLN A 407 8.23 -68.19 3.40
CA GLN A 407 7.39 -69.10 2.61
C GLN A 407 8.18 -69.83 1.50
N GLY A 408 9.35 -69.31 1.09
CA GLY A 408 10.17 -69.86 0.00
C GLY A 408 11.36 -70.73 0.45
N GLY A 409 12.13 -70.30 1.44
CA GLY A 409 13.37 -70.96 1.84
C GLY A 409 13.25 -72.04 2.93
N ALA A 410 14.37 -72.70 3.25
CA ALA A 410 14.53 -73.41 4.52
C ALA A 410 14.72 -72.37 5.66
N PRO A 411 14.27 -72.60 6.92
CA PRO A 411 14.33 -71.58 7.97
C PRO A 411 15.76 -71.30 8.48
N ASN A 412 16.20 -70.05 8.45
CA ASN A 412 17.46 -69.62 9.06
C ASN A 412 17.20 -69.01 10.45
N HIS A 413 17.23 -69.85 11.49
CA HIS A 413 16.99 -69.44 12.88
C HIS A 413 18.00 -68.43 13.42
N GLY A 414 19.21 -68.34 12.85
CA GLY A 414 20.23 -67.37 13.26
C GLY A 414 19.88 -65.95 12.84
N LEU A 415 19.48 -65.78 11.57
CA LEU A 415 19.01 -64.49 11.05
C LEU A 415 17.66 -64.09 11.68
N TRP A 416 16.75 -65.04 11.91
CA TRP A 416 15.46 -64.77 12.54
C TRP A 416 15.59 -64.15 13.95
N LYS A 417 16.51 -64.66 14.78
CA LYS A 417 16.74 -64.11 16.13
C LYS A 417 17.19 -62.65 16.08
N LYS A 418 18.19 -62.33 15.25
CA LYS A 418 18.65 -60.94 15.05
C LYS A 418 17.52 -60.03 14.57
N PHE A 419 16.72 -60.51 13.61
CA PHE A 419 15.58 -59.77 13.08
C PHE A 419 14.51 -59.48 14.15
N ASP A 420 14.14 -60.46 14.97
CA ASP A 420 13.14 -60.28 16.02
C ASP A 420 13.68 -59.45 17.19
N GLU A 421 14.95 -59.62 17.59
CA GLU A 421 15.63 -58.77 18.57
C GLU A 421 15.63 -57.29 18.13
N ALA A 422 16.01 -57.01 16.88
CA ALA A 422 15.95 -55.67 16.30
C ALA A 422 14.50 -55.12 16.21
N CYS A 423 13.54 -55.93 15.76
CA CYS A 423 12.13 -55.54 15.69
C CYS A 423 11.53 -55.25 17.09
N ASN A 424 11.90 -56.01 18.12
CA ASN A 424 11.40 -55.83 19.48
C ASN A 424 12.07 -54.65 20.20
N ALA A 425 13.35 -54.38 19.92
CA ALA A 425 14.00 -53.14 20.35
C ALA A 425 13.35 -51.91 19.70
N ALA A 426 13.06 -51.97 18.39
CA ALA A 426 12.35 -50.92 17.67
C ALA A 426 10.87 -50.76 18.12
N HIS A 427 10.20 -51.84 18.53
CA HIS A 427 8.84 -51.78 19.08
C HIS A 427 8.76 -50.93 20.36
N LYS A 428 9.76 -51.03 21.26
CA LYS A 428 9.83 -50.23 22.50
C LYS A 428 9.88 -48.72 22.25
N VAL A 429 10.52 -48.30 21.15
CA VAL A 429 10.55 -46.89 20.73
C VAL A 429 9.16 -46.43 20.27
N VAL A 430 8.41 -47.30 19.57
CA VAL A 430 7.02 -47.03 19.18
C VAL A 430 6.09 -47.03 20.39
N GLU A 431 6.27 -47.92 21.36
CA GLU A 431 5.51 -47.94 22.62
C GLU A 431 5.68 -46.63 23.41
N ALA A 432 6.93 -46.20 23.64
CA ALA A 432 7.23 -44.94 24.31
C ALA A 432 6.63 -43.71 23.57
N TRP A 433 6.62 -43.73 22.24
CA TRP A 433 5.97 -42.70 21.43
C TRP A 433 4.43 -42.74 21.52
N LEU A 434 3.81 -43.92 21.56
CA LEU A 434 2.37 -44.08 21.76
C LEU A 434 1.93 -43.68 23.17
N ASP A 435 2.74 -43.98 24.19
CA ASP A 435 2.52 -43.53 25.57
C ASP A 435 2.65 -42.00 25.67
N LYS A 436 3.65 -41.39 25.03
CA LYS A 436 3.80 -39.94 24.95
C LYS A 436 2.60 -39.26 24.29
N ILE A 437 2.11 -39.78 23.16
CA ILE A 437 0.88 -39.24 22.52
C ILE A 437 -0.36 -39.40 23.41
N ARG A 438 -0.46 -40.51 24.16
CA ARG A 438 -1.56 -40.69 25.12
C ARG A 438 -1.47 -39.72 26.30
N ALA A 439 -0.27 -39.37 26.75
CA ALA A 439 -0.05 -38.33 27.75
C ALA A 439 -0.40 -36.92 27.20
N GLU A 440 0.16 -36.52 26.04
CA GLU A 440 -0.12 -35.25 25.38
C GLU A 440 -1.63 -35.04 25.12
N ALA A 441 -2.32 -36.08 24.63
CA ALA A 441 -3.77 -36.02 24.41
C ALA A 441 -4.57 -35.91 25.73
N ALA A 442 -4.10 -36.49 26.83
CA ALA A 442 -4.71 -36.35 28.14
C ALA A 442 -4.47 -34.96 28.75
N GLU A 443 -3.25 -34.41 28.62
CA GLU A 443 -2.92 -33.04 29.01
C GLU A 443 -3.76 -32.03 28.24
N HIS A 444 -3.87 -32.14 26.92
CA HIS A 444 -4.72 -31.26 26.11
C HIS A 444 -6.21 -31.39 26.47
N LYS A 445 -6.69 -32.59 26.82
CA LYS A 445 -8.05 -32.79 27.35
C LYS A 445 -8.25 -32.06 28.68
N ALA A 446 -7.29 -32.17 29.60
CA ALA A 446 -7.33 -31.47 30.88
C ALA A 446 -7.27 -29.94 30.70
N GLN A 447 -6.38 -29.44 29.83
CA GLN A 447 -6.27 -28.01 29.49
C GLN A 447 -7.58 -27.44 28.93
N ARG A 448 -8.24 -28.16 28.00
CA ARG A 448 -9.54 -27.75 27.44
C ARG A 448 -10.67 -27.77 28.46
N LEU A 449 -10.72 -28.77 29.34
CA LEU A 449 -11.71 -28.83 30.42
C LEU A 449 -11.49 -27.71 31.45
N ALA A 450 -10.24 -27.46 31.85
CA ALA A 450 -9.90 -26.36 32.75
C ALA A 450 -10.30 -25.01 32.15
N LEU A 451 -10.07 -24.78 30.84
CA LEU A 451 -10.48 -23.54 30.17
C LEU A 451 -12.01 -23.39 30.09
N ILE A 452 -12.78 -24.48 30.00
CA ILE A 452 -14.26 -24.44 30.06
C ILE A 452 -14.74 -24.02 31.45
N GLU A 453 -14.18 -24.57 32.53
CA GLU A 453 -14.54 -24.17 33.90
C GLU A 453 -14.04 -22.77 34.26
N GLU A 454 -12.86 -22.36 33.76
CA GLU A 454 -12.34 -20.99 33.90
C GLU A 454 -13.29 -19.97 33.24
N VAL A 455 -13.77 -20.23 32.02
CA VAL A 455 -14.76 -19.37 31.34
C VAL A 455 -16.08 -19.32 32.11
N LYS A 456 -16.54 -20.43 32.69
CA LYS A 456 -17.78 -20.45 33.52
C LYS A 456 -17.63 -19.64 34.81
N ALA A 457 -16.52 -19.79 35.53
CA ALA A 457 -16.25 -19.02 36.75
C ALA A 457 -16.13 -17.52 36.43
N TRP A 458 -15.32 -17.18 35.42
CA TRP A 458 -15.15 -15.82 34.93
C TRP A 458 -16.48 -15.18 34.49
N ALA A 459 -17.35 -15.94 33.82
CA ALA A 459 -18.68 -15.47 33.43
C ALA A 459 -19.58 -15.13 34.63
N GLN A 460 -19.46 -15.86 35.74
CA GLN A 460 -20.21 -15.56 36.98
C GLN A 460 -19.65 -14.31 37.67
N GLU A 461 -18.33 -14.18 37.78
CA GLU A 461 -17.67 -13.01 38.38
C GLU A 461 -17.96 -11.72 37.57
N HIS A 462 -17.96 -11.80 36.25
CA HIS A 462 -18.16 -10.65 35.37
C HIS A 462 -19.61 -10.37 34.97
N ALA A 463 -20.58 -11.20 35.38
CA ALA A 463 -22.01 -11.08 35.00
C ALA A 463 -22.63 -9.70 35.31
N ALA A 464 -22.16 -9.02 36.36
CA ALA A 464 -22.61 -7.70 36.78
C ALA A 464 -21.63 -6.56 36.41
N SER A 465 -20.58 -6.83 35.62
CA SER A 465 -19.51 -5.87 35.33
C SER A 465 -19.81 -5.00 34.10
N GLY A 466 -19.54 -3.69 34.22
CA GLY A 466 -19.82 -2.71 33.16
C GLY A 466 -18.68 -2.46 32.16
N ASP A 467 -17.54 -3.16 32.26
CA ASP A 467 -16.44 -3.02 31.32
C ASP A 467 -16.62 -3.93 30.09
N TRP A 468 -17.48 -3.48 29.19
CA TRP A 468 -17.73 -4.13 27.91
C TRP A 468 -16.47 -4.24 27.02
N LYS A 469 -15.42 -3.44 27.24
CA LYS A 469 -14.14 -3.53 26.50
C LYS A 469 -13.24 -4.62 27.07
N GLY A 470 -13.18 -4.73 28.40
CA GLY A 470 -12.56 -5.83 29.12
C GLY A 470 -13.20 -7.17 28.75
N ILE A 471 -14.53 -7.27 28.85
CA ILE A 471 -15.30 -8.48 28.48
C ILE A 471 -15.02 -8.88 27.03
N HIS A 472 -15.18 -7.97 26.08
CA HIS A 472 -14.93 -8.24 24.66
C HIS A 472 -13.51 -8.75 24.42
N ARG A 473 -12.49 -8.14 25.03
CA ARG A 473 -11.09 -8.59 24.92
C ARG A 473 -10.88 -10.00 25.52
N ALA A 474 -11.43 -10.25 26.71
CA ALA A 474 -11.30 -11.55 27.37
C ALA A 474 -11.92 -12.68 26.53
N LEU A 475 -13.09 -12.46 25.95
CA LEU A 475 -13.75 -13.43 25.06
C LEU A 475 -12.89 -13.81 23.84
N TYR A 476 -12.17 -12.86 23.24
CA TYR A 476 -11.17 -13.18 22.20
C TYR A 476 -10.00 -14.00 22.75
N GLN A 477 -9.42 -13.60 23.89
CA GLN A 477 -8.29 -14.31 24.50
C GLN A 477 -8.63 -15.74 24.93
N PHE A 478 -9.85 -15.97 25.43
CA PHE A 478 -10.38 -17.32 25.66
C PHE A 478 -10.53 -18.10 24.34
N GLY A 479 -11.02 -17.46 23.28
CA GLY A 479 -11.08 -18.01 21.93
C GLY A 479 -9.71 -18.39 21.35
N ASP A 480 -8.68 -17.58 21.58
CA ASP A 480 -7.29 -17.85 21.18
C ASP A 480 -6.70 -19.01 21.99
N ARG A 481 -6.81 -18.99 23.32
CA ARG A 481 -6.36 -20.10 24.20
C ARG A 481 -7.03 -21.43 23.86
N TRP A 482 -8.28 -21.42 23.41
CA TRP A 482 -8.95 -22.63 22.90
C TRP A 482 -8.41 -23.12 21.55
N ARG A 483 -7.95 -22.22 20.67
CA ARG A 483 -7.25 -22.58 19.43
C ARG A 483 -5.82 -23.09 19.70
N GLU A 484 -5.13 -22.50 20.66
CA GLU A 484 -3.74 -22.79 21.03
C GLU A 484 -3.59 -24.05 21.90
N SER A 485 -4.60 -24.38 22.72
CA SER A 485 -4.66 -25.68 23.40
C SER A 485 -4.55 -26.81 22.37
N GLY A 486 -3.76 -27.84 22.66
CA GLY A 486 -3.28 -28.77 21.64
C GLY A 486 -4.33 -29.70 21.03
N HIS A 487 -3.88 -30.49 20.07
CA HIS A 487 -4.75 -31.38 19.30
C HIS A 487 -5.25 -32.56 20.14
N ILE A 488 -6.51 -32.95 19.93
CA ILE A 488 -7.15 -34.10 20.56
C ILE A 488 -7.94 -34.84 19.49
N GLY A 489 -8.00 -36.17 19.57
CA GLY A 489 -8.78 -37.00 18.67
C GLY A 489 -10.25 -36.56 18.55
N GLU A 490 -10.74 -36.60 17.32
CA GLU A 490 -12.01 -36.00 16.87
C GLU A 490 -13.22 -36.25 17.78
N LYS A 491 -13.39 -37.46 18.31
CA LYS A 491 -14.49 -37.82 19.22
C LYS A 491 -14.51 -36.95 20.49
N LEU A 492 -13.36 -36.83 21.16
CA LEU A 492 -13.21 -36.00 22.36
C LEU A 492 -13.36 -34.51 22.04
N PHE A 493 -12.94 -34.08 20.85
CA PHE A 493 -13.18 -32.70 20.42
C PHE A 493 -14.67 -32.43 20.17
N ALA A 494 -15.39 -33.38 19.57
CA ALA A 494 -16.85 -33.29 19.36
C ALA A 494 -17.65 -33.30 20.68
N GLU A 495 -17.16 -34.00 21.71
CA GLU A 495 -17.73 -33.94 23.07
C GLU A 495 -17.48 -32.59 23.77
N LEU A 496 -16.27 -32.03 23.65
CA LEU A 496 -15.88 -30.80 24.36
C LEU A 496 -16.32 -29.51 23.64
N GLN A 497 -16.42 -29.50 22.31
CA GLN A 497 -16.83 -28.32 21.53
C GLN A 497 -18.22 -27.75 21.89
N PRO A 498 -19.29 -28.53 22.12
CA PRO A 498 -20.57 -27.98 22.55
C PRO A 498 -20.51 -27.37 23.96
N LEU A 499 -19.77 -27.99 24.89
CA LEU A 499 -19.56 -27.45 26.24
C LEU A 499 -18.82 -26.12 26.21
N TRP A 500 -17.78 -26.02 25.36
CA TRP A 500 -17.08 -24.76 25.09
C TRP A 500 -18.00 -23.68 24.51
N LYS A 501 -18.79 -24.02 23.49
CA LYS A 501 -19.76 -23.09 22.86
C LYS A 501 -20.79 -22.60 23.88
N GLN A 502 -21.29 -23.46 24.77
CA GLN A 502 -22.22 -23.09 25.84
C GLN A 502 -21.57 -22.16 26.86
N ALA A 503 -20.36 -22.45 27.32
CA ALA A 503 -19.62 -21.61 28.27
C ALA A 503 -19.33 -20.21 27.70
N ILE A 504 -18.83 -20.12 26.46
CA ILE A 504 -18.56 -18.84 25.80
C ILE A 504 -19.86 -18.07 25.49
N ALA A 505 -20.95 -18.74 25.09
CA ALA A 505 -22.23 -18.07 24.86
C ALA A 505 -22.81 -17.49 26.16
N ALA A 506 -22.71 -18.21 27.29
CA ALA A 506 -23.11 -17.70 28.60
C ALA A 506 -22.24 -16.50 29.03
N ALA A 507 -20.93 -16.56 28.78
CA ALA A 507 -19.98 -15.47 29.06
C ALA A 507 -20.22 -14.23 28.18
N ALA A 508 -20.69 -14.41 26.94
CA ALA A 508 -20.96 -13.33 26.00
C ALA A 508 -22.36 -12.70 26.15
N ALA A 509 -23.33 -13.43 26.71
CA ALA A 509 -24.74 -13.00 26.76
C ALA A 509 -24.99 -11.61 27.39
N PRO A 510 -24.34 -11.20 28.51
CA PRO A 510 -24.51 -9.85 29.06
C PRO A 510 -24.01 -8.75 28.11
N PHE A 511 -22.88 -9.00 27.45
CA PHE A 511 -22.30 -8.08 26.46
C PHE A 511 -23.15 -7.98 25.19
N GLU A 512 -23.67 -9.11 24.69
CA GLU A 512 -24.62 -9.09 23.57
C GLU A 512 -25.93 -8.35 23.90
N ALA A 513 -26.43 -8.47 25.13
CA ALA A 513 -27.59 -7.70 25.58
C ALA A 513 -27.29 -6.19 25.58
N ALA A 514 -26.16 -5.78 26.16
CA ALA A 514 -25.71 -4.39 26.14
C ALA A 514 -25.49 -3.85 24.71
N GLN A 515 -24.98 -4.67 23.78
CA GLN A 515 -24.90 -4.32 22.36
C GLN A 515 -26.28 -4.10 21.72
N LYS A 516 -27.25 -4.99 21.97
CA LYS A 516 -28.62 -4.87 21.44
C LYS A 516 -29.31 -3.61 21.96
N GLU A 517 -29.14 -3.28 23.24
CA GLU A 517 -29.63 -2.01 23.81
C GLU A 517 -28.91 -0.77 23.27
N SER A 518 -27.59 -0.84 23.05
CA SER A 518 -26.82 0.27 22.48
C SER A 518 -27.23 0.54 21.03
N LEU A 519 -27.47 -0.51 20.24
CA LEU A 519 -28.02 -0.41 18.90
C LEU A 519 -29.39 0.28 18.91
N ALA A 520 -30.31 -0.14 19.79
CA ALA A 520 -31.62 0.50 19.93
C ALA A 520 -31.50 2.00 20.30
N ARG A 521 -30.62 2.34 21.25
CA ARG A 521 -30.31 3.74 21.62
C ARG A 521 -29.73 4.55 20.46
N ARG A 522 -28.81 3.98 19.66
CA ARG A 522 -28.25 4.64 18.48
C ARG A 522 -29.30 4.82 17.37
N HIS A 523 -30.21 3.87 17.18
CA HIS A 523 -31.34 4.03 16.25
C HIS A 523 -32.29 5.16 16.67
N ALA A 524 -32.68 5.23 17.95
CA ALA A 524 -33.46 6.36 18.48
C ALA A 524 -32.73 7.71 18.31
N MET A 525 -31.40 7.75 18.47
CA MET A 525 -30.62 8.97 18.18
C MET A 525 -30.56 9.34 16.68
N ILE A 526 -30.69 8.38 15.76
CA ILE A 526 -30.84 8.66 14.32
C ILE A 526 -32.23 9.25 14.04
N GLU A 527 -33.27 8.78 14.71
CA GLU A 527 -34.63 9.33 14.61
C GLU A 527 -34.75 10.74 15.22
N GLU A 528 -34.06 11.02 16.33
CA GLU A 528 -33.88 12.38 16.83
C GLU A 528 -33.09 13.26 15.83
N ALA A 529 -32.08 12.71 15.14
CA ALA A 529 -31.30 13.43 14.16
C ALA A 529 -32.09 13.78 12.88
N THR A 530 -32.95 12.87 12.39
CA THR A 530 -33.84 13.15 11.26
C THR A 530 -34.90 14.20 11.62
N ALA A 531 -35.50 14.11 12.82
CA ALA A 531 -36.44 15.12 13.31
C ALA A 531 -35.79 16.51 13.47
N LEU A 532 -34.58 16.59 14.04
CA LEU A 532 -33.83 17.85 14.14
C LEU A 532 -33.35 18.39 12.79
N GLY A 533 -33.05 17.51 11.82
CA GLY A 533 -32.68 17.90 10.46
C GLY A 533 -33.86 18.40 9.62
N ALA A 534 -35.06 17.84 9.85
CA ALA A 534 -36.29 18.25 9.18
C ALA A 534 -36.86 19.58 9.70
N ALA A 535 -36.47 20.02 10.90
CA ALA A 535 -36.94 21.27 11.50
C ALA A 535 -36.55 22.51 10.66
N PRO A 536 -37.45 23.50 10.50
CA PRO A 536 -37.17 24.71 9.69
C PRO A 536 -36.08 25.60 10.30
N MET A 537 -35.94 25.60 11.64
CA MET A 537 -34.90 26.33 12.36
C MET A 537 -33.88 25.36 12.97
N LEU A 538 -32.68 25.29 12.37
CA LEU A 538 -31.61 24.41 12.83
C LEU A 538 -31.09 24.81 14.24
N ARG A 539 -31.54 24.08 15.27
CA ARG A 539 -31.17 24.27 16.69
C ARG A 539 -29.80 23.66 17.00
N ILE A 540 -28.74 24.44 16.76
CA ILE A 540 -27.34 24.05 16.92
C ILE A 540 -27.05 23.36 18.27
N ASP A 541 -27.61 23.84 19.38
CA ASP A 541 -27.30 23.27 20.71
C ASP A 541 -28.02 21.94 20.98
N ALA A 542 -29.16 21.68 20.35
CA ALA A 542 -29.78 20.36 20.35
C ALA A 542 -28.94 19.35 19.57
N VAL A 543 -28.38 19.76 18.42
CA VAL A 543 -27.43 18.96 17.64
C VAL A 543 -26.16 18.64 18.45
N LYS A 544 -25.58 19.62 19.16
CA LYS A 544 -24.44 19.38 20.07
C LYS A 544 -24.79 18.38 21.18
N ALA A 545 -25.94 18.54 21.84
CA ALA A 545 -26.37 17.66 22.93
C ALA A 545 -26.63 16.22 22.44
N LEU A 546 -27.17 16.07 21.23
CA LEU A 546 -27.34 14.76 20.58
C LEU A 546 -25.99 14.14 20.18
N GLN A 547 -25.05 14.92 19.64
CA GLN A 547 -23.70 14.45 19.35
C GLN A 547 -22.93 14.02 20.61
N GLN A 548 -23.12 14.69 21.74
CA GLN A 548 -22.52 14.28 23.02
C GLN A 548 -23.14 12.96 23.54
N ARG A 549 -24.47 12.78 23.44
CA ARG A 549 -25.12 11.50 23.76
C ARG A 549 -24.59 10.37 22.88
N TRP A 550 -24.44 10.61 21.57
CA TRP A 550 -23.83 9.65 20.65
C TRP A 550 -22.40 9.28 21.04
N GLN A 551 -21.57 10.27 21.39
CA GLN A 551 -20.18 10.02 21.79
C GLN A 551 -20.08 9.22 23.10
N GLY A 552 -20.97 9.44 24.07
CA GLY A 552 -21.05 8.62 25.27
C GLY A 552 -21.43 7.17 24.97
N GLU A 553 -22.46 6.97 24.14
CA GLU A 553 -22.96 5.64 23.75
C GLU A 553 -21.97 4.86 22.87
N ALA A 554 -21.23 5.54 22.00
CA ALA A 554 -20.13 4.96 21.22
C ALA A 554 -18.91 4.59 22.09
N GLN A 555 -18.65 5.35 23.15
CA GLN A 555 -17.54 5.08 24.06
C GLN A 555 -17.85 3.99 25.08
N SER A 556 -19.10 3.79 25.49
CA SER A 556 -19.47 2.79 26.50
C SER A 556 -19.50 1.36 25.94
N VAL A 557 -20.20 1.13 24.83
CA VAL A 557 -20.44 -0.21 24.27
C VAL A 557 -19.71 -0.38 22.93
N PRO A 558 -18.68 -1.24 22.85
CA PRO A 558 -18.04 -1.59 21.59
C PRO A 558 -18.99 -2.28 20.61
N LEU A 559 -18.93 -1.87 19.33
CA LEU A 559 -19.58 -2.53 18.20
C LEU A 559 -18.55 -2.79 17.09
N ASP A 560 -18.92 -3.60 16.09
CA ASP A 560 -18.10 -3.72 14.88
C ASP A 560 -17.98 -2.36 14.16
N ARG A 561 -16.75 -2.04 13.72
CA ARG A 561 -16.40 -0.78 13.09
C ARG A 561 -17.20 -0.47 11.82
N LYS A 562 -17.58 -1.47 11.03
CA LYS A 562 -18.39 -1.24 9.81
C LYS A 562 -19.83 -0.90 10.16
N HIS A 563 -20.38 -1.59 11.16
CA HIS A 563 -21.73 -1.30 11.67
C HIS A 563 -21.79 0.06 12.35
N GLU A 564 -20.82 0.39 13.19
CA GLU A 564 -20.71 1.72 13.81
C GLU A 564 -20.56 2.84 12.77
N GLN A 565 -19.73 2.65 11.74
CA GLN A 565 -19.61 3.63 10.65
C GLN A 565 -20.94 3.81 9.90
N LYS A 566 -21.63 2.73 9.53
CA LYS A 566 -22.95 2.82 8.85
C LYS A 566 -23.99 3.55 9.70
N LEU A 567 -23.99 3.34 11.01
CA LEU A 567 -24.87 4.03 11.95
C LEU A 567 -24.49 5.51 12.11
N TRP A 568 -23.19 5.84 12.14
CA TRP A 568 -22.70 7.21 12.22
C TRP A 568 -23.00 8.02 10.94
N ASP A 569 -22.83 7.41 9.77
CA ASP A 569 -23.13 8.05 8.48
C ASP A 569 -24.65 8.30 8.34
N ALA A 570 -25.49 7.36 8.80
CA ALA A 570 -26.94 7.53 8.90
C ALA A 570 -27.37 8.63 9.90
N PHE A 571 -26.66 8.74 11.03
CA PHE A 571 -26.87 9.79 12.04
C PHE A 571 -26.48 11.18 11.53
N ARG A 572 -25.35 11.28 10.81
CA ARG A 572 -24.83 12.55 10.29
C ARG A 572 -25.66 13.11 9.13
N LYS A 573 -26.05 12.26 8.18
CA LYS A 573 -26.73 12.66 6.94
C LYS A 573 -27.82 13.74 7.13
N PRO A 574 -28.86 13.57 7.98
CA PRO A 574 -29.92 14.57 8.12
C PRO A 574 -29.45 15.89 8.75
N ILE A 575 -28.41 15.86 9.58
CA ILE A 575 -27.80 17.04 10.20
C ILE A 575 -26.99 17.82 9.16
N ASP A 576 -26.16 17.12 8.39
CA ASP A 576 -25.32 17.72 7.34
C ASP A 576 -26.20 18.29 6.20
N GLU A 577 -27.28 17.60 5.81
CA GLU A 577 -28.30 18.11 4.88
C GLU A 577 -29.00 19.40 5.38
N ALA A 578 -29.18 19.56 6.69
CA ALA A 578 -29.77 20.77 7.28
C ALA A 578 -28.77 21.94 7.34
N PHE A 579 -27.49 21.68 7.60
CA PHE A 579 -26.43 22.69 7.46
C PHE A 579 -26.22 23.11 6.00
N ASN A 580 -26.34 22.18 5.05
CA ASN A 580 -26.23 22.47 3.62
C ASN A 580 -27.37 23.35 3.12
N ARG A 581 -28.63 23.06 3.48
CA ARG A 581 -29.80 23.95 3.21
C ARG A 581 -29.53 25.36 3.72
N LYS A 582 -29.23 25.50 5.01
CA LYS A 582 -28.92 26.79 5.66
C LYS A 582 -27.73 27.54 5.05
N SER A 583 -26.84 26.85 4.34
CA SER A 583 -25.72 27.47 3.61
C SER A 583 -26.16 27.93 2.22
N ALA A 584 -26.89 27.10 1.47
CA ALA A 584 -27.47 27.48 0.18
C ALA A 584 -28.44 28.67 0.29
N ASP A 585 -29.23 28.76 1.36
CA ASP A 585 -30.14 29.89 1.60
C ASP A 585 -29.38 31.20 1.90
N ARG A 586 -28.20 31.11 2.50
CA ARG A 586 -27.29 32.26 2.67
C ARG A 586 -26.63 32.67 1.35
N GLU A 587 -26.21 31.69 0.55
CA GLU A 587 -25.63 31.95 -0.78
C GLU A 587 -26.65 32.62 -1.70
N ARG A 588 -27.91 32.15 -1.72
CA ARG A 588 -29.04 32.81 -2.39
C ARG A 588 -29.16 34.28 -1.98
N ALA A 589 -29.29 34.57 -0.68
CA ALA A 589 -29.40 35.93 -0.17
C ALA A 589 -28.20 36.83 -0.58
N VAL A 590 -26.98 36.29 -0.59
CA VAL A 590 -25.78 37.00 -1.06
C VAL A 590 -25.80 37.23 -2.57
N THR A 591 -26.26 36.27 -3.38
CA THR A 591 -26.37 36.47 -4.83
C THR A 591 -27.39 37.55 -5.20
N GLU A 592 -28.53 37.61 -4.51
CA GLU A 592 -29.51 38.69 -4.71
C GLU A 592 -28.96 40.07 -4.35
N LEU A 593 -28.22 40.19 -3.24
CA LEU A 593 -27.51 41.43 -2.88
C LEU A 593 -26.54 41.85 -4.00
N SER A 594 -25.77 40.90 -4.55
CA SER A 594 -24.81 41.18 -5.62
C SER A 594 -25.46 41.62 -6.95
N ALA A 595 -26.72 41.24 -7.19
CA ALA A 595 -27.49 41.71 -8.35
C ALA A 595 -27.97 43.16 -8.15
N ARG A 596 -28.40 43.51 -6.94
CA ARG A 596 -28.84 44.87 -6.57
C ARG A 596 -27.70 45.90 -6.73
N ASP A 597 -26.48 45.52 -6.33
CA ASP A 597 -25.28 46.36 -6.47
C ASP A 597 -24.93 46.73 -7.92
N ARG A 598 -25.08 45.78 -8.86
CA ARG A 598 -24.75 46.01 -10.28
C ARG A 598 -25.58 47.14 -10.89
N VAL A 599 -26.88 47.20 -10.55
CA VAL A 599 -27.80 48.21 -11.07
C VAL A 599 -27.37 49.63 -10.67
N VAL A 600 -26.84 49.83 -9.47
CA VAL A 600 -26.25 51.14 -9.08
C VAL A 600 -24.97 51.43 -9.86
N VAL A 601 -24.06 50.45 -9.95
CA VAL A 601 -22.77 50.62 -10.63
C VAL A 601 -22.96 51.00 -12.10
N ASP A 602 -23.93 50.41 -12.79
CA ASP A 602 -24.19 50.72 -14.20
C ASP A 602 -24.94 52.05 -14.36
N ALA A 603 -25.84 52.41 -13.44
CA ALA A 603 -26.46 53.74 -13.41
C ALA A 603 -25.46 54.86 -13.09
N SER A 604 -24.45 54.63 -12.22
CA SER A 604 -23.42 55.62 -11.92
C SER A 604 -22.48 55.85 -13.11
N LYS A 605 -22.11 54.79 -13.85
CA LYS A 605 -21.35 54.92 -15.11
C LYS A 605 -22.09 55.76 -16.15
N ALA A 606 -23.42 55.60 -16.25
CA ALA A 606 -24.25 56.39 -17.16
C ALA A 606 -24.22 57.88 -16.80
N LEU A 607 -24.17 58.22 -15.50
CA LEU A 607 -23.99 59.59 -15.03
C LEU A 607 -22.57 60.13 -15.34
N GLU A 608 -21.52 59.33 -15.18
CA GLU A 608 -20.16 59.74 -15.58
C GLU A 608 -20.03 59.96 -17.09
N ALA A 609 -20.70 59.15 -17.90
CA ALA A 609 -20.78 59.35 -19.36
C ALA A 609 -21.50 60.66 -19.71
N ALA A 610 -22.62 60.98 -19.03
CA ALA A 610 -23.32 62.26 -19.22
C ALA A 610 -22.48 63.47 -18.77
N ASN A 611 -21.66 63.32 -17.72
CA ASN A 611 -20.73 64.36 -17.29
C ASN A 611 -19.66 64.67 -18.36
N ALA A 612 -19.32 63.70 -19.23
CA ALA A 612 -18.35 63.86 -20.30
C ALA A 612 -18.89 64.58 -21.55
N THR A 613 -20.21 64.60 -21.79
CA THR A 613 -20.80 65.28 -22.96
C THR A 613 -20.93 66.80 -22.78
N GLY A 614 -20.87 67.29 -21.54
CA GLY A 614 -20.98 68.72 -21.23
C GLY A 614 -22.39 69.30 -21.36
N ASP A 615 -23.40 68.50 -21.68
CA ASP A 615 -24.79 68.95 -21.79
C ASP A 615 -25.48 68.94 -20.41
N ALA A 616 -25.87 70.13 -19.94
CA ALA A 616 -26.55 70.31 -18.67
C ALA A 616 -27.91 69.62 -18.57
N GLN A 617 -28.58 69.30 -19.69
CA GLN A 617 -29.81 68.48 -19.69
C GLN A 617 -29.49 66.99 -19.54
N GLN A 618 -28.48 66.47 -20.25
CA GLN A 618 -28.07 65.07 -20.15
C GLN A 618 -27.56 64.72 -18.75
N ILE A 619 -26.79 65.61 -18.12
CA ILE A 619 -26.35 65.44 -16.73
C ILE A 619 -27.57 65.37 -15.80
N ARG A 620 -28.57 66.24 -15.97
CA ARG A 620 -29.80 66.24 -15.14
C ARG A 620 -30.65 64.97 -15.33
N SER A 621 -30.82 64.48 -16.56
CA SER A 621 -31.58 63.24 -16.79
C SER A 621 -30.84 61.99 -16.29
N ALA A 622 -29.51 61.94 -16.42
CA ALA A 622 -28.72 60.85 -15.85
C ALA A 622 -28.72 60.85 -14.30
N MET A 623 -28.72 62.03 -13.66
CA MET A 623 -28.94 62.14 -12.20
C MET A 623 -30.31 61.57 -11.79
N GLN A 624 -31.36 61.87 -12.55
CA GLN A 624 -32.70 61.32 -12.32
C GLN A 624 -32.76 59.80 -12.53
N ALA A 625 -32.04 59.25 -13.50
CA ALA A 625 -31.96 57.81 -13.73
C ALA A 625 -31.25 57.07 -12.58
N LEU A 626 -30.15 57.63 -12.06
CA LEU A 626 -29.47 57.11 -10.86
C LEU A 626 -30.38 57.20 -9.62
N GLU A 627 -31.09 58.31 -9.45
CA GLU A 627 -32.05 58.48 -8.35
C GLU A 627 -33.26 57.52 -8.47
N ALA A 628 -33.72 57.21 -9.69
CA ALA A 628 -34.76 56.22 -9.94
C ALA A 628 -34.30 54.80 -9.61
N ALA A 629 -33.06 54.43 -9.94
CA ALA A 629 -32.47 53.15 -9.53
C ALA A 629 -32.45 53.02 -7.99
N LEU A 630 -32.01 54.07 -7.29
CA LEU A 630 -31.98 54.14 -5.82
C LEU A 630 -33.38 54.08 -5.19
N ARG A 631 -34.40 54.73 -5.79
CA ARG A 631 -35.79 54.60 -5.34
C ARG A 631 -36.37 53.20 -5.55
N GLY A 632 -36.08 52.58 -6.70
CA GLY A 632 -36.47 51.19 -6.96
C GLY A 632 -35.83 50.21 -5.97
N GLN A 633 -34.60 50.47 -5.54
CA GLN A 633 -33.92 49.70 -4.50
C GLN A 633 -34.54 49.91 -3.12
N ALA A 634 -34.93 51.14 -2.76
CA ALA A 634 -35.63 51.42 -1.51
C ALA A 634 -37.01 50.71 -1.46
N GLN A 635 -37.75 50.70 -2.57
CA GLN A 635 -39.04 50.01 -2.67
C GLN A 635 -38.89 48.48 -2.67
N ALA A 636 -37.89 47.93 -3.38
CA ALA A 636 -37.59 46.50 -3.34
C ALA A 636 -37.09 46.03 -1.96
N ALA A 637 -36.32 46.87 -1.25
CA ALA A 637 -35.94 46.62 0.13
C ALA A 637 -37.16 46.57 1.05
N GLN A 638 -38.04 47.58 0.97
CA GLN A 638 -39.28 47.62 1.75
C GLN A 638 -40.20 46.43 1.44
N ALA A 639 -40.31 46.00 0.18
CA ALA A 639 -41.12 44.83 -0.21
C ALA A 639 -40.60 43.51 0.41
N VAL A 640 -39.27 43.33 0.50
CA VAL A 640 -38.67 42.18 1.21
C VAL A 640 -38.88 42.29 2.72
N GLU A 641 -38.78 43.50 3.28
CA GLU A 641 -39.00 43.74 4.71
C GLU A 641 -40.47 43.54 5.13
N THR A 642 -41.44 43.89 4.27
CA THR A 642 -42.86 43.57 4.47
C THR A 642 -43.12 42.08 4.32
N ALA A 643 -42.55 41.40 3.32
CA ALA A 643 -42.71 39.95 3.17
C ALA A 643 -42.19 39.18 4.40
N GLN A 644 -41.05 39.59 4.95
CA GLN A 644 -40.50 39.01 6.19
C GLN A 644 -41.32 39.34 7.44
N LYS A 645 -42.04 40.47 7.46
CA LYS A 645 -43.01 40.80 8.53
C LYS A 645 -44.32 40.02 8.37
N ASP A 646 -44.82 39.82 7.16
CA ASP A 646 -46.05 39.09 6.90
C ASP A 646 -45.91 37.58 7.16
N GLU A 647 -44.76 36.95 6.82
CA GLU A 647 -44.46 35.57 7.27
C GLU A 647 -44.39 35.44 8.80
N SER A 648 -44.13 36.53 9.53
CA SER A 648 -44.12 36.53 11.01
C SER A 648 -45.49 36.77 11.65
N ASN A 649 -46.53 37.12 10.88
CA ASN A 649 -47.82 37.57 11.42
C ASN A 649 -49.06 37.04 10.66
N GLN A 650 -49.03 35.79 10.19
CA GLN A 650 -50.25 35.09 9.76
C GLN A 650 -50.65 33.97 10.72
N ALA A 651 -51.69 34.24 11.51
CA ALA A 651 -52.59 33.25 12.08
C ALA A 651 -53.97 33.37 11.37
N PRO A 652 -54.70 32.27 11.13
CA PRO A 652 -55.66 32.21 10.03
C PRO A 652 -57.05 32.81 10.33
N ALA A 653 -57.69 33.33 9.28
CA ALA A 653 -59.12 33.62 9.21
C ALA A 653 -59.69 33.22 7.81
N PRO A 654 -61.00 32.93 7.67
CA PRO A 654 -61.48 32.05 6.59
C PRO A 654 -62.57 32.64 5.67
N VAL A 655 -62.98 31.82 4.68
CA VAL A 655 -64.14 31.97 3.74
C VAL A 655 -64.09 33.19 2.79
N GLU A 656 -64.77 33.22 1.63
CA GLU A 656 -65.85 32.36 1.12
C GLU A 656 -65.77 32.13 -0.42
N SER A 657 -66.65 31.28 -0.95
CA SER A 657 -66.65 30.79 -2.34
C SER A 657 -67.31 31.72 -3.36
N ALA A 658 -66.77 31.80 -4.58
CA ALA A 658 -67.52 32.17 -5.79
C ALA A 658 -66.93 31.51 -7.05
N GLN A 659 -67.79 31.09 -7.99
CA GLN A 659 -67.44 30.56 -9.31
C GLN A 659 -67.01 31.72 -10.25
N ASP A 660 -66.21 31.50 -11.30
CA ASP A 660 -66.70 30.91 -12.56
C ASP A 660 -65.58 30.33 -13.45
N ALA A 661 -65.95 29.66 -14.54
CA ALA A 661 -65.08 29.10 -15.57
C ALA A 661 -65.44 29.64 -16.97
N PRO A 662 -64.60 29.39 -17.98
CA PRO A 662 -65.12 28.58 -19.09
C PRO A 662 -64.17 27.46 -19.55
N LYS A 663 -64.67 26.61 -20.46
CA LYS A 663 -64.04 25.38 -20.95
C LYS A 663 -63.31 25.58 -22.28
N GLU A 664 -62.30 24.76 -22.55
CA GLU A 664 -62.06 23.92 -23.75
C GLU A 664 -60.64 23.32 -23.69
N GLY A 665 -60.34 22.10 -24.15
CA GLY A 665 -61.18 21.00 -24.62
C GLY A 665 -60.35 19.81 -25.14
N ALA A 666 -60.93 18.59 -25.12
CA ALA A 666 -60.46 17.34 -25.76
C ALA A 666 -59.16 16.65 -25.26
N VAL A 667 -58.93 15.33 -25.41
CA VAL A 667 -59.79 14.11 -25.55
C VAL A 667 -58.90 12.89 -25.19
N ASP A 668 -59.34 11.97 -24.32
CA ASP A 668 -59.73 10.56 -24.63
C ASP A 668 -59.91 9.71 -23.34
N THR A 669 -60.23 8.42 -23.49
CA THR A 669 -61.02 7.55 -22.59
C THR A 669 -60.39 6.13 -22.44
N PRO A 670 -60.93 5.12 -21.70
CA PRO A 670 -62.01 5.07 -20.68
C PRO A 670 -61.73 4.18 -19.42
N SER A 671 -62.73 4.14 -18.50
CA SER A 671 -63.14 2.99 -17.63
C SER A 671 -62.18 2.47 -16.52
N GLU A 672 -62.66 1.88 -15.39
CA GLU A 672 -64.03 1.59 -14.92
C GLU A 672 -64.13 1.49 -13.36
N THR A 673 -65.35 1.62 -12.81
CA THR A 673 -65.96 1.08 -11.53
C THR A 673 -65.15 0.96 -10.21
N SER A 674 -65.72 1.09 -9.00
CA SER A 674 -67.07 1.49 -8.51
C SER A 674 -67.06 1.66 -6.96
N GLU A 675 -67.88 2.57 -6.41
CA GLU A 675 -68.77 2.50 -5.19
C GLU A 675 -68.28 1.75 -3.89
N ASP A 676 -68.67 2.04 -2.63
CA ASP A 676 -69.77 2.79 -1.96
C ASP A 676 -69.42 2.90 -0.42
N VAL A 677 -70.01 3.67 0.53
CA VAL A 677 -70.90 4.86 0.56
C VAL A 677 -70.99 5.49 1.99
N ALA A 678 -71.66 6.64 2.13
CA ALA A 678 -72.28 7.27 3.33
C ALA A 678 -71.59 7.33 4.74
N THR A 679 -71.22 8.56 5.13
CA THR A 679 -71.77 9.42 6.22
C THR A 679 -72.74 8.83 7.29
N PRO A 680 -72.88 9.42 8.52
CA PRO A 680 -72.71 10.85 8.87
C PRO A 680 -72.02 11.21 10.23
N ALA A 681 -71.96 12.53 10.54
CA ALA A 681 -71.56 13.18 11.81
C ALA A 681 -72.78 13.31 12.79
N PRO A 682 -72.86 14.17 13.86
CA PRO A 682 -71.97 15.20 14.48
C PRO A 682 -71.66 14.93 16.01
N VAL A 683 -71.18 15.81 16.94
CA VAL A 683 -71.66 17.12 17.50
C VAL A 683 -70.57 17.85 18.35
N ALA A 684 -70.76 19.17 18.53
CA ALA A 684 -70.01 20.27 19.19
C ALA A 684 -69.31 20.14 20.58
N ALA A 685 -68.20 20.91 20.74
CA ALA A 685 -67.85 22.00 21.71
C ALA A 685 -68.30 22.00 23.22
N PRO A 686 -67.77 22.88 24.14
CA PRO A 686 -66.76 23.96 24.04
C PRO A 686 -65.66 23.99 25.17
N LYS A 687 -64.94 25.13 25.33
CA LYS A 687 -63.89 25.51 26.34
C LYS A 687 -64.55 25.92 27.71
N PRO A 688 -63.88 26.10 28.91
CA PRO A 688 -62.70 26.99 29.15
C PRO A 688 -61.76 26.85 30.41
N VAL A 689 -60.53 27.41 30.31
CA VAL A 689 -59.79 28.36 31.21
C VAL A 689 -59.54 28.14 32.76
N ALA A 690 -58.26 28.35 33.16
CA ALA A 690 -57.68 28.88 34.44
C ALA A 690 -57.20 27.98 35.63
N ARG A 691 -56.35 28.59 36.50
CA ARG A 691 -55.58 28.06 37.66
C ARG A 691 -56.07 28.69 39.00
N PRO A 692 -55.81 28.13 40.21
CA PRO A 692 -54.59 28.48 41.02
C PRO A 692 -53.98 27.31 41.87
N VAL A 693 -52.67 27.25 42.19
CA VAL A 693 -51.89 27.75 43.38
C VAL A 693 -52.33 27.13 44.75
N VAL A 694 -51.47 26.61 45.65
CA VAL A 694 -50.81 27.30 46.81
C VAL A 694 -49.85 26.38 47.64
N ALA A 695 -48.63 26.86 47.96
CA ALA A 695 -47.75 26.57 49.14
C ALA A 695 -47.22 25.11 49.40
N VAL A 696 -46.25 24.79 50.28
CA VAL A 696 -45.82 25.37 51.60
C VAL A 696 -44.29 25.53 51.80
N ARG A 697 -43.96 26.49 52.70
CA ARG A 697 -42.71 26.89 53.39
C ARG A 697 -41.71 25.76 53.77
N GLY A 698 -40.44 26.04 54.09
CA GLY A 698 -39.72 27.33 54.13
C GLY A 698 -38.35 27.29 54.87
N ASP A 699 -37.65 28.42 54.84
CA ASP A 699 -36.33 28.82 55.37
C ASP A 699 -35.72 28.11 56.61
N ASP A 700 -34.38 27.97 56.63
CA ASP A 700 -33.50 28.86 57.43
C ASP A 700 -32.03 28.90 56.90
N ARG A 701 -31.21 29.90 57.29
CA ARG A 701 -29.87 30.15 56.69
C ARG A 701 -28.90 31.00 57.55
N PRO A 702 -27.70 30.45 57.88
CA PRO A 702 -26.43 31.13 57.57
C PRO A 702 -25.31 30.15 57.12
N GLY A 703 -24.24 30.51 56.39
CA GLY A 703 -23.84 31.79 55.80
C GLY A 703 -22.33 32.08 55.99
N MET A 704 -21.49 31.99 54.93
CA MET A 704 -20.14 32.60 54.89
C MET A 704 -19.58 32.70 53.46
N LYS A 705 -18.38 33.31 53.30
CA LYS A 705 -17.78 33.65 52.00
C LYS A 705 -16.66 32.69 51.53
N LYS A 706 -16.67 32.50 50.21
CA LYS A 706 -15.60 32.12 49.28
C LYS A 706 -14.15 32.37 49.75
N GLU A 707 -13.35 31.32 49.69
CA GLU A 707 -11.90 31.38 49.42
C GLU A 707 -11.52 30.19 48.51
N ALA A 708 -10.29 30.14 47.97
CA ALA A 708 -9.89 29.14 46.98
C ALA A 708 -8.47 28.60 47.25
N PRO A 709 -8.19 27.34 46.87
CA PRO A 709 -6.85 26.95 46.48
C PRO A 709 -6.79 26.44 45.02
N ALA A 710 -5.56 26.38 44.50
CA ALA A 710 -5.24 26.10 43.10
C ALA A 710 -5.36 24.62 42.71
N ALA A 711 -5.40 24.37 41.39
CA ALA A 711 -5.31 23.03 40.83
C ALA A 711 -3.86 22.53 40.74
N PRO A 712 -3.58 21.24 41.02
CA PRO A 712 -2.44 20.53 40.44
C PRO A 712 -2.77 20.14 38.98
N GLY A 713 -1.80 19.96 38.07
CA GLY A 713 -0.36 20.08 38.23
C GLY A 713 0.39 19.13 37.29
N ARG A 714 0.48 19.45 35.99
CA ARG A 714 1.28 18.67 35.03
C ARG A 714 2.75 19.11 35.05
N GLY A 715 3.61 18.34 35.71
CA GLY A 715 5.02 18.19 35.30
C GLY A 715 5.09 17.14 34.18
N ALA A 716 5.68 17.31 33.00
CA ALA A 716 6.81 18.14 32.51
C ALA A 716 8.20 17.57 32.83
N ARG A 717 9.04 17.43 31.78
CA ARG A 717 10.50 17.19 31.74
C ARG A 717 10.97 17.18 30.28
N PRO A 718 12.26 17.44 29.99
CA PRO A 718 13.01 18.70 30.14
C PRO A 718 13.21 19.37 28.75
N GLY A 719 13.68 20.61 28.58
CA GLY A 719 14.85 21.29 29.18
C GLY A 719 16.05 21.17 28.21
N ASP A 720 16.90 22.17 27.96
CA ASP A 720 17.11 23.49 28.59
C ASP A 720 17.72 24.48 27.52
N ARG A 721 17.50 25.81 27.56
CA ARG A 721 18.36 26.89 28.16
C ARG A 721 19.80 26.99 27.58
N ARG A 722 20.49 28.15 27.52
CA ARG A 722 20.34 29.43 28.25
C ARG A 722 21.10 30.62 27.59
N ASP A 723 20.92 31.82 28.18
CA ASP A 723 21.84 32.99 28.24
C ASP A 723 22.04 33.88 26.98
N ALA A 724 22.23 35.21 27.08
CA ALA A 724 22.03 36.17 28.19
C ALA A 724 21.86 37.63 27.67
N ARG A 725 21.44 38.57 28.55
CA ARG A 725 21.51 40.05 28.38
C ARG A 725 22.56 40.63 29.34
N PRO A 726 23.20 41.78 29.02
CA PRO A 726 22.89 43.04 29.75
C PRO A 726 23.09 44.36 28.95
N GLY A 727 22.72 45.52 29.53
CA GLY A 727 22.97 46.88 28.99
C GLY A 727 21.77 47.49 28.24
N ASP A 728 21.24 48.71 28.46
CA ASP A 728 21.65 49.92 29.21
C ASP A 728 22.96 50.58 28.72
N ARG A 729 23.08 51.91 28.52
CA ARG A 729 22.16 53.08 28.44
C ARG A 729 22.97 54.27 27.80
N ASP A 730 22.57 55.52 27.53
CA ASP A 730 21.40 56.40 27.78
C ASP A 730 21.44 57.59 26.74
N ALA A 731 20.67 58.68 26.97
CA ALA A 731 20.85 60.06 26.48
C ALA A 731 20.48 60.43 25.01
N ASN A 732 19.84 61.57 24.70
CA ASN A 732 19.11 62.61 25.48
C ASN A 732 18.27 63.51 24.54
N ARG A 733 17.32 64.32 25.09
CA ARG A 733 16.45 65.35 24.44
C ARG A 733 15.39 64.72 23.51
N GLY A 734 14.07 64.91 23.66
CA GLY A 734 13.23 65.94 24.31
C GLY A 734 12.14 66.35 23.29
N LEU A 735 10.88 66.69 23.61
CA LEU A 735 10.31 67.32 24.81
C LEU A 735 8.74 67.30 24.80
N ARG A 736 8.08 66.65 25.79
CA ARG A 736 6.72 66.94 26.38
C ARG A 736 5.46 66.98 25.45
N THR A 737 4.20 66.85 25.90
CA THR A 737 3.52 66.52 27.19
C THR A 737 2.12 65.96 26.83
N GLU A 738 1.62 64.83 27.36
CA GLU A 738 1.03 64.55 28.70
C GLU A 738 -0.41 65.10 28.93
N GLY A 739 -1.25 64.34 29.67
CA GLY A 739 -2.70 64.52 29.81
C GLY A 739 -3.50 63.33 29.21
N ARG A 740 -3.77 62.18 29.86
CA ARG A 740 -4.16 61.83 31.25
C ARG A 740 -5.62 62.14 31.62
N PHE A 741 -6.50 61.17 31.38
CA PHE A 741 -7.65 60.71 32.20
C PHE A 741 -8.00 59.30 31.66
N GLY A 742 -8.62 58.36 32.36
CA GLY A 742 -9.15 58.36 33.73
C GLY A 742 -10.01 57.11 33.93
N ASP A 743 -9.41 56.11 34.59
CA ASP A 743 -10.05 55.15 35.50
C ASP A 743 -11.58 55.30 35.75
N ARG A 744 -12.35 54.25 35.41
CA ARG A 744 -13.39 53.66 36.27
C ARG A 744 -14.00 52.37 35.72
N ASN A 745 -14.18 51.41 36.63
CA ASN A 745 -15.15 50.31 36.66
C ASN A 745 -15.81 49.82 35.35
N ASP A 746 -15.68 48.52 35.11
CA ASP A 746 -16.85 47.72 34.77
C ASP A 746 -17.25 46.86 35.99
N ARG A 747 -18.40 47.18 36.60
CA ARG A 747 -19.05 46.38 37.65
C ARG A 747 -20.56 46.51 37.40
N PRO A 748 -21.33 45.40 37.41
CA PRO A 748 -22.25 45.18 36.29
C PRO A 748 -23.68 45.68 36.51
N GLY A 749 -24.31 46.09 35.41
CA GLY A 749 -25.76 45.99 35.18
C GLY A 749 -26.63 47.14 35.68
N ARG A 750 -27.16 47.93 34.73
CA ARG A 750 -28.47 48.62 34.77
C ARG A 750 -28.74 49.19 33.36
N PHE A 751 -30.01 49.30 32.98
CA PHE A 751 -30.50 49.56 31.61
C PHE A 751 -30.16 48.38 30.67
N GLY A 752 -31.12 47.64 30.12
CA GLY A 752 -32.55 47.93 29.92
C GLY A 752 -32.75 48.53 28.53
N ASP A 753 -33.61 47.89 27.75
CA ASP A 753 -34.10 48.32 26.43
C ASP A 753 -33.05 48.97 25.52
N ARG A 754 -32.01 48.19 25.19
CA ARG A 754 -31.48 48.27 23.84
C ARG A 754 -32.56 47.72 22.92
N ALA A 755 -33.44 48.62 22.47
CA ALA A 755 -34.36 48.37 21.38
C ALA A 755 -33.61 47.71 20.21
N GLU A 756 -34.33 46.87 19.49
CA GLU A 756 -33.83 46.26 18.26
C GLU A 756 -33.25 47.36 17.37
N ARG A 757 -32.03 47.13 16.86
CA ARG A 757 -31.54 47.99 15.78
C ARG A 757 -32.41 47.67 14.59
N GLU A 758 -33.37 48.56 14.30
CA GLU A 758 -34.10 48.57 13.05
C GLU A 758 -33.13 48.27 11.91
N ASP A 759 -33.42 47.21 11.14
CA ASP A 759 -32.57 46.78 10.05
C ASP A 759 -32.62 47.84 8.95
N ARG A 760 -31.69 48.80 9.02
CA ARG A 760 -31.46 49.78 7.96
C ARG A 760 -31.15 49.00 6.69
N GLY A 761 -32.14 48.99 5.81
CA GLY A 761 -32.29 48.06 4.69
C GLY A 761 -31.04 47.88 3.82
N PRO A 762 -31.03 46.80 3.01
CA PRO A 762 -29.85 46.25 2.35
C PRO A 762 -28.94 47.34 1.76
N ARG A 763 -27.80 47.54 2.44
CA ARG A 763 -26.80 48.50 1.99
C ARG A 763 -26.21 48.04 0.67
N LEU A 764 -26.02 49.00 -0.22
CA LEU A 764 -25.15 48.85 -1.37
C LEU A 764 -23.76 48.43 -0.91
N GLY A 765 -23.16 47.48 -1.61
CA GLY A 765 -21.77 47.09 -1.41
C GLY A 765 -20.84 48.28 -1.63
N ASP A 766 -19.71 48.30 -0.91
CA ASP A 766 -18.74 49.40 -0.85
C ASP A 766 -18.35 49.99 -2.23
N ALA A 767 -18.27 49.14 -3.27
CA ALA A 767 -17.96 49.57 -4.63
C ALA A 767 -19.11 50.34 -5.29
N ALA A 768 -20.35 49.87 -5.13
CA ALA A 768 -21.56 50.51 -5.65
C ALA A 768 -21.81 51.86 -4.97
N PHE A 769 -21.66 51.92 -3.64
CA PHE A 769 -21.81 53.16 -2.88
C PHE A 769 -20.79 54.24 -3.26
N ARG A 770 -19.51 53.86 -3.47
CA ARG A 770 -18.48 54.80 -3.93
C ARG A 770 -18.77 55.32 -5.33
N ALA A 771 -19.05 54.43 -6.29
CA ALA A 771 -19.36 54.81 -7.66
C ALA A 771 -20.59 55.75 -7.75
N GLN A 772 -21.65 55.46 -6.99
CA GLN A 772 -22.82 56.34 -6.85
C GLN A 772 -22.44 57.75 -6.39
N ARG A 773 -21.67 57.85 -5.30
CA ARG A 773 -21.30 59.14 -4.70
C ARG A 773 -20.38 59.94 -5.62
N ASP A 774 -19.34 59.31 -6.13
CA ASP A 774 -18.28 59.98 -6.88
C ASP A 774 -18.84 60.51 -8.22
N ALA A 775 -19.71 59.75 -8.89
CA ALA A 775 -20.45 60.21 -10.07
C ALA A 775 -21.38 61.42 -9.80
N MET A 776 -22.04 61.44 -8.63
CA MET A 776 -22.89 62.56 -8.20
C MET A 776 -22.08 63.81 -7.85
N GLU A 777 -20.93 63.66 -7.18
CA GLU A 777 -20.01 64.78 -6.91
C GLU A 777 -19.45 65.36 -8.22
N HIS A 778 -19.08 64.52 -9.20
CA HIS A 778 -18.67 64.94 -10.54
C HIS A 778 -19.80 65.71 -11.28
N ALA A 779 -21.05 65.24 -11.21
CA ALA A 779 -22.19 65.87 -11.88
C ALA A 779 -22.50 67.27 -11.35
N GLN A 780 -22.50 67.44 -10.02
CA GLN A 780 -22.70 68.76 -9.39
C GLN A 780 -21.57 69.74 -9.77
N GLN A 781 -20.32 69.27 -9.86
CA GLN A 781 -19.20 70.09 -10.30
C GLN A 781 -19.29 70.47 -11.79
N ALA A 782 -19.75 69.57 -12.66
CA ALA A 782 -19.93 69.83 -14.09
C ALA A 782 -21.00 70.91 -14.33
N LEU A 783 -22.19 70.75 -13.75
CA LEU A 783 -23.27 71.75 -13.83
C LEU A 783 -22.83 73.14 -13.32
N LYS A 784 -22.04 73.19 -12.24
CA LYS A 784 -21.52 74.43 -11.67
C LYS A 784 -20.49 75.13 -12.56
N LYS A 785 -19.69 74.37 -13.34
CA LYS A 785 -18.75 74.93 -14.33
C LYS A 785 -19.50 75.53 -15.51
N LEU A 786 -20.46 74.79 -16.08
CA LEU A 786 -21.27 75.23 -17.22
C LEU A 786 -22.07 76.52 -16.92
N ALA A 787 -22.70 76.60 -15.74
CA ALA A 787 -23.41 77.82 -15.31
C ALA A 787 -22.46 79.03 -15.16
N ALA A 788 -21.24 78.81 -14.64
CA ALA A 788 -20.26 79.88 -14.49
C ALA A 788 -19.69 80.38 -15.84
N GLN A 789 -19.67 79.53 -16.87
CA GLN A 789 -19.28 79.91 -18.24
C GLN A 789 -20.37 80.78 -18.89
N ALA A 790 -21.63 80.32 -18.88
CA ALA A 790 -22.76 81.05 -19.47
C ALA A 790 -22.95 82.46 -18.88
N HIS A 791 -22.85 82.61 -17.55
CA HIS A 791 -22.92 83.94 -16.91
C HIS A 791 -21.71 84.84 -17.26
N GLY A 792 -20.54 84.26 -17.56
CA GLY A 792 -19.38 85.00 -18.04
C GLY A 792 -19.59 85.59 -19.44
N GLU A 793 -20.20 84.81 -20.33
CA GLU A 793 -20.54 85.21 -21.70
C GLU A 793 -21.64 86.29 -21.73
N ALA A 794 -22.68 86.14 -20.89
CA ALA A 794 -23.71 87.17 -20.75
C ALA A 794 -23.12 88.52 -20.28
N LEU A 795 -22.18 88.50 -19.33
CA LEU A 795 -21.51 89.72 -18.85
C LEU A 795 -20.67 90.41 -19.94
N THR A 796 -19.99 89.67 -20.81
CA THR A 796 -19.22 90.30 -21.91
C THR A 796 -20.13 90.86 -23.01
N GLN A 797 -21.22 90.17 -23.33
CA GLN A 797 -22.24 90.66 -24.25
C GLN A 797 -22.85 91.99 -23.77
N LEU A 798 -23.27 92.09 -22.51
CA LEU A 798 -23.83 93.32 -21.91
C LEU A 798 -22.87 94.53 -22.00
N LEU A 799 -21.57 94.31 -21.81
CA LEU A 799 -20.57 95.37 -21.92
C LEU A 799 -20.37 95.81 -23.38
N SER A 800 -20.39 94.87 -24.33
CA SER A 800 -20.31 95.20 -25.76
C SER A 800 -21.57 95.93 -26.27
N ALA A 801 -22.74 95.67 -25.66
CA ALA A 801 -23.97 96.41 -25.90
C ALA A 801 -23.86 97.88 -25.43
N TRP A 802 -23.13 98.14 -24.32
CA TRP A 802 -22.85 99.49 -23.85
C TRP A 802 -21.83 100.22 -24.74
N GLU A 803 -20.73 99.57 -25.10
CA GLU A 803 -19.69 100.14 -25.96
C GLU A 803 -20.23 100.55 -27.35
N LYS A 804 -21.06 99.69 -27.96
CA LYS A 804 -21.65 99.95 -29.29
C LYS A 804 -22.94 100.78 -29.25
N ARG A 805 -23.50 101.02 -28.06
CA ARG A 805 -24.89 101.50 -27.84
C ARG A 805 -25.95 100.73 -28.63
N ASP A 806 -25.80 99.40 -28.66
CA ASP A 806 -26.76 98.49 -29.28
C ASP A 806 -27.64 97.80 -28.22
N ALA A 807 -28.88 98.30 -28.07
CA ALA A 807 -29.85 97.73 -27.14
C ALA A 807 -30.32 96.32 -27.51
N ALA A 808 -30.11 95.85 -28.75
CA ALA A 808 -30.42 94.47 -29.16
C ALA A 808 -29.37 93.45 -28.66
N GLN A 809 -28.15 93.89 -28.32
CA GLN A 809 -27.09 93.05 -27.76
C GLN A 809 -27.20 92.85 -26.23
N VAL A 810 -28.24 93.38 -25.58
CA VAL A 810 -28.47 93.16 -24.14
C VAL A 810 -28.95 91.72 -23.90
N PRO A 811 -28.22 90.91 -23.10
CA PRO A 811 -28.49 89.48 -22.98
C PRO A 811 -29.82 89.14 -22.31
N SER A 812 -30.19 87.88 -22.48
CA SER A 812 -31.03 87.07 -21.58
C SER A 812 -31.40 87.62 -20.20
N ALA A 813 -32.69 87.67 -19.85
CA ALA A 813 -33.08 87.69 -18.43
C ALA A 813 -32.75 86.34 -17.74
N GLN A 814 -32.63 85.24 -18.50
CA GLN A 814 -32.16 83.95 -17.98
C GLN A 814 -30.62 83.93 -17.90
N ASP A 815 -29.94 84.43 -18.93
CA ASP A 815 -28.48 84.39 -19.05
C ASP A 815 -27.77 85.36 -18.07
N LEU A 816 -28.41 86.49 -17.75
CA LEU A 816 -27.99 87.40 -16.67
C LEU A 816 -28.30 86.87 -15.25
N GLY A 817 -29.02 85.75 -15.14
CA GLY A 817 -29.37 85.11 -13.87
C GLY A 817 -30.50 85.81 -13.10
N GLY A 818 -31.11 85.07 -12.15
CA GLY A 818 -32.34 85.46 -11.44
C GLY A 818 -32.25 86.72 -10.56
N ARG A 819 -31.07 87.35 -10.44
CA ARG A 819 -30.88 88.68 -9.83
C ARG A 819 -31.42 89.81 -10.71
N VAL A 820 -31.46 89.64 -12.04
CA VAL A 820 -31.97 90.65 -12.98
C VAL A 820 -33.44 90.37 -13.27
N THR A 821 -34.33 91.19 -12.70
CA THR A 821 -35.75 91.13 -13.06
C THR A 821 -35.96 91.65 -14.49
N PRO A 822 -37.03 91.23 -15.20
CA PRO A 822 -37.36 91.76 -16.53
C PRO A 822 -37.47 93.29 -16.55
N ALA A 823 -37.96 93.90 -15.46
CA ALA A 823 -38.05 95.34 -15.29
C ALA A 823 -36.67 96.03 -15.25
N VAL A 824 -35.68 95.43 -14.56
CA VAL A 824 -34.30 95.92 -14.54
C VAL A 824 -33.66 95.78 -15.92
N ARG A 825 -33.88 94.65 -16.62
CA ARG A 825 -33.42 94.49 -18.02
C ARG A 825 -34.03 95.54 -18.95
N SER A 826 -35.33 95.87 -18.83
CA SER A 826 -35.95 96.92 -19.63
C SER A 826 -35.42 98.32 -19.31
N ALA A 827 -35.04 98.60 -18.06
CA ALA A 827 -34.36 99.85 -17.71
C ALA A 827 -32.97 99.91 -18.35
N TRP A 828 -32.25 98.79 -18.46
CA TRP A 828 -30.94 98.72 -19.12
C TRP A 828 -31.04 98.89 -20.64
N THR A 829 -32.00 98.25 -21.31
CA THR A 829 -32.21 98.48 -22.76
C THR A 829 -32.66 99.91 -23.07
N GLN A 830 -33.50 100.51 -22.21
CA GLN A 830 -33.94 101.90 -22.34
C GLN A 830 -32.81 102.91 -22.07
N ALA A 831 -31.92 102.63 -21.12
CA ALA A 831 -30.73 103.45 -20.87
C ALA A 831 -29.76 103.44 -22.07
N LEU A 832 -29.61 102.29 -22.73
CA LEU A 832 -28.72 102.12 -23.87
C LEU A 832 -29.25 102.76 -25.16
N SER A 833 -30.56 102.73 -25.40
CA SER A 833 -31.19 103.34 -26.59
C SER A 833 -31.34 104.86 -26.51
N ALA A 834 -31.15 105.46 -25.33
CA ALA A 834 -31.14 106.91 -25.15
C ALA A 834 -29.74 107.52 -25.39
N ALA A 835 -29.68 108.71 -26.00
CA ALA A 835 -28.43 109.46 -26.20
C ALA A 835 -27.69 109.71 -24.86
N PRO A 836 -26.34 109.62 -24.81
CA PRO A 836 -25.56 109.61 -23.58
C PRO A 836 -25.72 110.90 -22.76
N LYS A 837 -26.09 110.76 -21.48
CA LYS A 837 -26.33 111.89 -20.56
C LYS A 837 -25.96 111.51 -19.11
N GLY A 838 -25.46 112.49 -18.37
CA GLY A 838 -25.11 112.36 -16.94
C GLY A 838 -23.71 111.82 -16.68
N ASP A 839 -23.29 111.92 -15.42
CA ASP A 839 -22.04 111.37 -14.90
C ASP A 839 -22.30 110.03 -14.19
N ALA A 840 -21.46 109.04 -14.48
CA ALA A 840 -21.51 107.70 -13.91
C ALA A 840 -20.68 107.55 -12.61
N ALA A 841 -19.82 108.52 -12.25
CA ALA A 841 -18.87 108.37 -11.15
C ALA A 841 -19.54 108.02 -9.80
N GLN A 842 -20.68 108.67 -9.48
CA GLN A 842 -21.44 108.36 -8.25
C GLN A 842 -22.15 107.01 -8.33
N ALA A 843 -22.72 106.64 -9.48
CA ALA A 843 -23.42 105.38 -9.69
C ALA A 843 -22.44 104.18 -9.62
N LEU A 844 -21.27 104.28 -10.25
CA LEU A 844 -20.18 103.30 -10.11
C LEU A 844 -19.73 103.12 -8.65
N LEU A 845 -19.69 104.20 -7.85
CA LEU A 845 -19.35 104.10 -6.42
C LEU A 845 -20.46 103.42 -5.59
N ARG A 846 -21.74 103.67 -5.87
CA ARG A 846 -22.86 102.92 -5.25
C ARG A 846 -22.80 101.44 -5.60
N LEU A 847 -22.54 101.14 -6.86
CA LEU A 847 -22.36 99.79 -7.38
C LEU A 847 -21.18 99.06 -6.71
N GLU A 848 -20.00 99.69 -6.61
CA GLU A 848 -18.84 99.13 -5.91
C GLU A 848 -19.07 98.93 -4.41
N MET A 849 -20.01 99.68 -3.80
CA MET A 849 -20.49 99.44 -2.43
C MET A 849 -21.37 98.19 -2.34
N ALA A 850 -22.43 98.06 -3.13
CA ALA A 850 -23.32 96.89 -3.12
C ALA A 850 -22.59 95.57 -3.52
N ALA A 851 -21.66 95.67 -4.47
CA ALA A 851 -20.84 94.55 -4.90
C ALA A 851 -19.79 94.12 -3.85
N GLU A 852 -19.51 94.96 -2.84
CA GLU A 852 -18.40 94.83 -1.88
C GLU A 852 -17.01 94.75 -2.57
N VAL A 853 -16.91 95.29 -3.79
CA VAL A 853 -15.71 95.23 -4.63
C VAL A 853 -14.72 96.35 -4.25
N PRO A 854 -13.39 96.10 -4.28
CA PRO A 854 -12.38 97.13 -4.08
C PRO A 854 -12.49 98.28 -5.10
N THR A 855 -12.68 99.49 -4.61
CA THR A 855 -12.57 100.73 -5.40
C THR A 855 -11.13 100.99 -5.82
N PRO A 856 -10.86 101.43 -7.07
CA PRO A 856 -9.56 101.96 -7.47
C PRO A 856 -9.09 103.10 -6.55
N ALA A 857 -7.77 103.22 -6.35
CA ALA A 857 -7.17 104.13 -5.37
C ALA A 857 -7.65 105.59 -5.52
N GLU A 858 -7.71 106.07 -6.77
CA GLU A 858 -8.16 107.41 -7.17
C GLU A 858 -9.58 107.77 -6.68
N HIS A 859 -10.43 106.77 -6.43
CA HIS A 859 -11.83 106.96 -6.05
C HIS A 859 -12.13 106.62 -4.58
N ILE A 860 -11.14 106.19 -3.79
CA ILE A 860 -11.35 105.82 -2.36
C ILE A 860 -11.85 107.02 -1.54
N ALA A 861 -11.35 108.24 -1.81
CA ALA A 861 -11.81 109.45 -1.14
C ALA A 861 -13.29 109.75 -1.44
N ALA A 862 -13.69 109.61 -2.72
CA ALA A 862 -15.08 109.79 -3.14
C ALA A 862 -16.01 108.72 -2.55
N ARG A 863 -15.58 107.44 -2.48
CA ARG A 863 -16.33 106.36 -1.80
C ARG A 863 -16.62 106.72 -0.33
N ARG A 864 -15.61 107.18 0.41
CA ARG A 864 -15.73 107.57 1.83
C ARG A 864 -16.67 108.76 2.01
N MET A 865 -16.58 109.77 1.14
CA MET A 865 -17.50 110.91 1.16
C MET A 865 -18.95 110.47 0.87
N LEU A 866 -19.15 109.61 -0.13
CA LEU A 866 -20.48 109.06 -0.46
C LEU A 866 -21.06 108.22 0.69
N GLN A 867 -20.23 107.40 1.36
CA GLN A 867 -20.65 106.65 2.55
C GLN A 867 -21.15 107.58 3.67
N LEU A 868 -20.45 108.68 3.93
CA LEU A 868 -20.88 109.69 4.90
C LEU A 868 -22.18 110.40 4.49
N GLN A 869 -22.35 110.71 3.18
CA GLN A 869 -23.59 111.30 2.65
C GLN A 869 -24.79 110.36 2.78
N LEU A 870 -24.61 109.05 2.59
CA LEU A 870 -25.70 108.08 2.74
C LEU A 870 -26.09 107.87 4.21
N LEU A 871 -25.13 107.98 5.14
CA LEU A 871 -25.41 107.92 6.58
C LEU A 871 -26.19 109.14 7.11
N THR A 872 -26.15 110.30 6.45
CA THR A 872 -26.93 111.49 6.88
C THR A 872 -28.34 111.55 6.29
N ARG A 873 -28.65 110.75 5.26
CA ARG A 873 -29.97 110.75 4.59
C ARG A 873 -30.86 109.61 5.08
N ARG A 874 -31.63 109.89 6.13
CA ARG A 874 -32.40 108.92 6.92
C ARG A 874 -33.43 108.05 6.16
N ASN A 875 -33.78 108.37 4.90
CA ASN A 875 -34.77 107.65 4.09
C ASN A 875 -34.28 107.27 2.67
N ASP A 876 -33.01 107.51 2.29
CA ASP A 876 -32.53 107.16 0.94
C ASP A 876 -32.35 105.63 0.81
N PRO A 877 -32.74 104.99 -0.31
CA PRO A 877 -32.61 103.55 -0.49
C PRO A 877 -31.14 103.11 -0.57
N ALA A 878 -30.85 101.97 0.05
CA ALA A 878 -29.51 101.39 0.10
C ALA A 878 -29.00 101.01 -1.31
N PRO A 879 -27.68 101.09 -1.59
CA PRO A 879 -27.13 100.64 -2.87
C PRO A 879 -27.54 99.21 -3.24
N ASP A 880 -27.61 98.29 -2.28
CA ASP A 880 -28.05 96.89 -2.49
C ASP A 880 -29.51 96.77 -2.98
N GLN A 881 -30.34 97.78 -2.74
CA GLN A 881 -31.74 97.85 -3.20
C GLN A 881 -31.88 98.58 -4.54
N THR A 882 -30.87 99.34 -4.96
CA THR A 882 -30.91 100.25 -6.12
C THR A 882 -29.88 99.94 -7.19
N TRP A 883 -28.99 98.97 -6.98
CA TRP A 883 -27.94 98.59 -7.93
C TRP A 883 -28.44 98.36 -9.37
N GLY A 884 -29.67 97.86 -9.57
CA GLY A 884 -30.27 97.70 -10.89
C GLY A 884 -30.54 99.03 -11.60
N ALA A 885 -30.94 100.06 -10.85
CA ALA A 885 -31.11 101.43 -11.33
C ALA A 885 -29.77 102.18 -11.42
N ASP A 886 -28.86 102.00 -10.47
CA ASP A 886 -27.50 102.55 -10.53
C ASP A 886 -26.75 102.00 -11.76
N ALA A 887 -26.91 100.71 -12.09
CA ALA A 887 -26.40 100.10 -13.32
C ALA A 887 -27.06 100.69 -14.58
N ALA A 888 -28.38 100.96 -14.57
CA ALA A 888 -29.04 101.68 -15.66
C ALA A 888 -28.46 103.09 -15.85
N GLN A 889 -28.14 103.79 -14.75
CA GLN A 889 -27.52 105.12 -14.79
C GLN A 889 -26.09 105.09 -15.36
N VAL A 890 -25.29 104.04 -15.08
CA VAL A 890 -23.98 103.87 -15.74
C VAL A 890 -24.16 103.56 -17.23
N LEU A 891 -25.06 102.65 -17.60
CA LEU A 891 -25.34 102.33 -19.00
C LEU A 891 -25.86 103.54 -19.80
N ALA A 892 -26.52 104.50 -19.14
CA ALA A 892 -26.97 105.76 -19.73
C ALA A 892 -25.84 106.77 -20.02
N SER A 893 -24.66 106.66 -19.39
CA SER A 893 -23.52 107.55 -19.67
C SER A 893 -22.75 107.15 -20.93
N ALA A 894 -21.81 108.00 -21.36
CA ALA A 894 -20.80 107.60 -22.33
C ALA A 894 -19.96 106.44 -21.76
N SER A 895 -19.57 105.49 -22.62
CA SER A 895 -18.78 104.32 -22.26
C SER A 895 -17.29 104.62 -22.27
N ASP A 896 -16.58 104.23 -21.21
CA ASP A 896 -15.13 104.38 -21.08
C ASP A 896 -14.46 103.07 -20.66
N ALA A 897 -13.17 102.90 -20.99
CA ALA A 897 -12.45 101.65 -20.73
C ALA A 897 -12.16 101.36 -19.24
N ALA A 898 -12.20 102.37 -18.36
CA ALA A 898 -12.01 102.18 -16.92
C ALA A 898 -13.34 101.88 -16.22
N GLY A 899 -14.40 102.64 -16.53
CA GLY A 899 -15.77 102.38 -16.09
C GLY A 899 -16.29 101.02 -16.54
N ALA A 900 -16.00 100.58 -17.78
CA ALA A 900 -16.35 99.24 -18.25
C ALA A 900 -15.71 98.12 -17.41
N ARG A 901 -14.44 98.26 -17.03
CA ARG A 901 -13.74 97.29 -16.16
C ARG A 901 -14.30 97.30 -14.73
N ARG A 902 -14.63 98.48 -14.19
CA ARG A 902 -15.26 98.62 -12.86
C ARG A 902 -16.66 98.00 -12.85
N LEU A 903 -17.50 98.34 -13.84
CA LEU A 903 -18.84 97.78 -14.04
C LEU A 903 -18.80 96.26 -14.23
N GLN A 904 -17.83 95.73 -15.00
CA GLN A 904 -17.62 94.29 -15.15
C GLN A 904 -17.33 93.61 -13.80
N ASN A 905 -16.41 94.16 -13.01
CA ASN A 905 -16.04 93.60 -11.71
C ASN A 905 -17.21 93.63 -10.70
N VAL A 906 -17.98 94.72 -10.70
CA VAL A 906 -19.22 94.87 -9.92
C VAL A 906 -20.26 93.83 -10.34
N LEU A 907 -20.66 93.81 -11.62
CA LEU A 907 -21.75 92.94 -12.08
C LEU A 907 -21.38 91.46 -11.95
N LYS A 908 -20.10 91.10 -12.12
CA LYS A 908 -19.58 89.75 -11.84
C LYS A 908 -19.72 89.31 -10.37
N ALA A 909 -19.83 90.25 -9.43
CA ALA A 909 -20.18 89.96 -8.04
C ALA A 909 -21.71 89.99 -7.83
N LEU A 910 -22.41 91.01 -8.32
CA LEU A 910 -23.85 91.19 -8.10
C LEU A 910 -24.74 90.15 -8.78
N LEU A 911 -24.33 89.61 -9.93
CA LEU A 911 -25.02 88.50 -10.62
C LEU A 911 -24.62 87.11 -10.09
N ARG A 912 -23.60 87.03 -9.22
CA ARG A 912 -23.11 85.79 -8.60
C ARG A 912 -23.59 85.60 -7.15
N LYS A 913 -23.88 86.71 -6.45
CA LYS A 913 -24.56 86.70 -5.14
C LYS A 913 -26.00 86.21 -5.27
#